data_AF-A0A1I9G2E1-F1
#
_entry.id   AF-A0A1I9G2E1-F1
#
_cell.length_a   1.000
_cell.length_b   1.000
_cell.length_c   1.000
_cell.angle_alpha   90.00
_cell.angle_beta   90.00
_cell.angle_gamma   90.00
#
_symmetry.space_group_name_H-M   'P 1'
#
loop_
_entity.id
_entity.type
_entity.pdbx_description
1 polymer ?
#
loop_
_entity_poly.entity_id
_entity_poly.type
_entity_poly.pdbx_seq_one_letter_code
_entity_poly.pdbx_strand_id
1 'polypeptide(L)'
;MTNRKRREMERLLQHPCRRCVTRIFAQRMIDEDDEFTDGDEFEELSASVLADGGKKCTIFLVDASPKMFEKYKSVDSESDCSFRRALKIVRLQMVNKAVTSAFGEYTCCILLNTQIKSHSIDHVYVMQEIEEVSAERIKELDQLLKSENILSAFKAIYGGHGHCDYSEALFLCIKRMTSRTPYFRKRTVYLFTNEMNLFGANNQHRVAACKNADDLRNHNTEFLIFPLITENDTFVFNILEQFDPDVEKNFTNIGELEKDIPKKQYAHRNITGMNFEFGNGLKFSVGIYSLLHSEKIPQPAILNAEKNEIMQRSYIYVNKESNEEIPILDKEIILKRQIGGEVVDLSTDEVEKLRRLTPPGMVLLGFKPLSCLKITHHVRSSQFVYPLEKDILGSTRMYRTLYEVCMNQRKMIICRYTQKTNVPPKLVALVPQASVAEDNSKDEFNSKFRYPGFHLIYLPFTEDKRDFSEQMTHPDGDWPAASKEQIEVAKKLVKKLTSGYFPEKFYNPVLQKHYKVIEALALDCDEIAEVQDQIQPYFAYNNFRKRVEKELDEFRSCLLSESCNSEQKCSKEAKKTDHITGNTWNTKRKKSLDESLLYLASNHLLEKMTVTQLKKKAIEELVYIKPYAKKADIIDAIEKHYRST
;
A
#
# COMPACT_ATOMS: atom_id res chain seq x y z
N MET A 1 18.81 36.11 -1.19
CA MET A 1 20.02 35.34 -0.82
C MET A 1 20.94 35.23 -2.04
N THR A 2 22.25 35.32 -1.81
CA THR A 2 23.33 35.68 -2.75
C THR A 2 23.56 34.73 -3.94
N ASN A 3 24.07 35.31 -5.04
CA ASN A 3 24.56 34.70 -6.31
C ASN A 3 25.47 33.46 -6.17
N ARG A 4 25.89 33.13 -4.95
CA ARG A 4 26.66 31.94 -4.58
C ARG A 4 25.82 30.67 -4.63
N LYS A 5 24.54 30.70 -4.21
CA LYS A 5 23.63 29.53 -4.27
C LYS A 5 23.23 29.15 -5.69
N ARG A 6 23.10 30.13 -6.59
CA ARG A 6 22.77 29.91 -8.01
C ARG A 6 23.91 29.23 -8.78
N ARG A 7 25.16 29.64 -8.50
CA ARG A 7 26.37 29.00 -9.06
C ARG A 7 26.63 27.60 -8.50
N GLU A 8 26.09 27.28 -7.32
CA GLU A 8 26.20 25.95 -6.70
C GLU A 8 25.19 24.96 -7.31
N MET A 9 23.99 25.43 -7.70
CA MET A 9 23.05 24.64 -8.52
C MET A 9 23.54 24.39 -9.95
N GLU A 10 24.14 25.39 -10.61
CA GLU A 10 24.65 25.22 -11.98
C GLU A 10 25.83 24.23 -12.06
N ARG A 11 26.65 24.12 -10.99
CA ARG A 11 27.71 23.11 -10.91
C ARG A 11 27.20 21.69 -10.66
N LEU A 12 26.02 21.51 -10.07
CA LEU A 12 25.39 20.21 -9.90
C LEU A 12 24.79 19.65 -11.21
N LEU A 13 24.54 20.52 -12.20
CA LEU A 13 23.95 20.16 -13.50
C LEU A 13 24.99 19.82 -14.60
N GLN A 14 26.28 20.14 -14.42
CA GLN A 14 27.29 20.05 -15.49
C GLN A 14 28.30 18.90 -15.39
N HIS A 15 28.18 17.99 -14.41
CA HIS A 15 29.03 16.80 -14.36
C HIS A 15 28.20 15.52 -14.51
N PRO A 16 28.19 14.86 -15.68
CA PRO A 16 27.65 13.52 -15.79
C PRO A 16 28.60 12.59 -15.03
N CYS A 17 28.24 12.27 -13.79
CA CYS A 17 28.96 11.29 -13.00
C CYS A 17 28.90 9.96 -13.76
N ARG A 18 30.06 9.46 -14.22
CA ARG A 18 30.20 8.15 -14.90
C ARG A 18 29.63 6.97 -14.10
N ARG A 19 29.26 7.16 -12.82
CA ARG A 19 28.50 6.22 -11.98
C ARG A 19 27.02 6.09 -12.33
N CYS A 20 26.39 7.06 -13.01
CA CYS A 20 24.98 6.95 -13.43
C CYS A 20 24.81 5.99 -14.61
N VAL A 21 25.79 5.94 -15.52
CA VAL A 21 25.76 5.01 -16.68
C VAL A 21 26.04 3.58 -16.21
N THR A 22 26.87 3.37 -15.20
CA THR A 22 27.11 2.03 -14.62
C THR A 22 25.96 1.55 -13.73
N ARG A 23 25.17 2.44 -13.11
CA ARG A 23 23.96 2.05 -12.37
C ARG A 23 22.82 1.61 -13.29
N ILE A 24 22.70 2.18 -14.49
CA ILE A 24 21.71 1.75 -15.49
C ILE A 24 22.02 0.35 -16.02
N PHE A 25 23.31 -0.03 -16.15
CA PHE A 25 23.71 -1.40 -16.46
C PHE A 25 23.65 -2.36 -15.25
N ALA A 26 23.88 -1.87 -14.03
CA ALA A 26 23.80 -2.69 -12.81
C ALA A 26 22.36 -2.97 -12.34
N GLN A 27 21.36 -2.18 -12.77
CA GLN A 27 19.94 -2.47 -12.50
C GLN A 27 19.44 -3.74 -13.21
N ARG A 28 20.21 -4.30 -14.15
CA ARG A 28 19.97 -5.57 -14.83
C ARG A 28 20.87 -6.72 -14.33
N MET A 29 21.73 -6.46 -13.35
CA MET A 29 22.48 -7.47 -12.59
C MET A 29 22.05 -7.43 -11.12
N ILE A 30 20.73 -7.36 -10.91
CA ILE A 30 20.09 -7.80 -9.68
C ILE A 30 19.91 -9.31 -9.85
N ASP A 31 20.26 -10.05 -8.81
CA ASP A 31 20.27 -11.50 -8.71
C ASP A 31 19.19 -12.19 -9.57
N GLU A 32 19.62 -13.01 -10.55
CA GLU A 32 18.74 -13.87 -11.37
C GLU A 32 18.01 -14.95 -10.54
N ASP A 33 18.24 -14.97 -9.22
CA ASP A 33 17.55 -15.83 -8.26
C ASP A 33 16.31 -15.14 -7.63
N ASP A 34 16.14 -13.81 -7.78
CA ASP A 34 14.97 -13.07 -7.26
C ASP A 34 13.84 -12.88 -8.29
N GLU A 35 14.02 -13.28 -9.56
CA GLU A 35 12.98 -13.22 -10.60
C GLU A 35 11.83 -14.24 -10.40
N PHE A 36 11.96 -15.15 -9.42
CA PHE A 36 11.00 -16.24 -9.21
C PHE A 36 9.86 -15.92 -8.25
N THR A 37 9.81 -14.75 -7.60
CA THR A 37 8.78 -14.47 -6.58
C THR A 37 7.98 -13.18 -6.72
N ASP A 38 8.43 -12.17 -7.49
CA ASP A 38 7.77 -10.85 -7.49
C ASP A 38 7.09 -10.43 -8.81
N GLY A 39 7.18 -11.25 -9.87
CA GLY A 39 6.51 -10.98 -11.16
C GLY A 39 4.98 -10.96 -11.06
N ASP A 40 4.39 -11.74 -10.14
CA ASP A 40 2.94 -11.83 -9.95
C ASP A 40 2.35 -10.52 -9.40
N GLU A 41 3.03 -9.83 -8.46
CA GLU A 41 2.51 -8.57 -7.89
C GLU A 41 2.55 -7.41 -8.90
N PHE A 42 3.59 -7.37 -9.75
CA PHE A 42 3.72 -6.34 -10.78
C PHE A 42 2.70 -6.54 -11.91
N GLU A 43 2.42 -7.79 -12.29
CA GLU A 43 1.36 -8.10 -13.25
C GLU A 43 -0.05 -7.89 -12.67
N GLU A 44 -0.30 -8.21 -11.39
CA GLU A 44 -1.57 -7.89 -10.71
C GLU A 44 -1.80 -6.37 -10.63
N LEU A 45 -0.73 -5.58 -10.40
CA LEU A 45 -0.78 -4.13 -10.50
C LEU A 45 -1.09 -3.67 -11.93
N SER A 46 -0.46 -4.27 -12.94
CA SER A 46 -0.75 -3.93 -14.35
C SER A 46 -2.19 -4.25 -14.75
N ALA A 47 -2.75 -5.39 -14.32
CA ALA A 47 -4.12 -5.79 -14.61
C ALA A 47 -5.14 -4.91 -13.88
N SER A 48 -4.88 -4.53 -12.62
CA SER A 48 -5.73 -3.60 -11.87
C SER A 48 -5.67 -2.17 -12.41
N VAL A 49 -4.50 -1.69 -12.84
CA VAL A 49 -4.29 -0.38 -13.48
C VAL A 49 -4.92 -0.32 -14.88
N LEU A 50 -4.75 -1.36 -15.70
CA LEU A 50 -5.37 -1.47 -17.03
C LEU A 50 -6.90 -1.61 -16.91
N ALA A 51 -7.39 -2.33 -15.91
CA ALA A 51 -8.82 -2.50 -15.68
C ALA A 51 -9.49 -1.25 -15.11
N ASP A 52 -8.75 -0.38 -14.40
CA ASP A 52 -9.21 0.97 -13.98
C ASP A 52 -9.12 2.02 -15.07
N GLY A 53 -8.74 1.58 -16.26
CA GLY A 53 -8.88 2.32 -17.49
C GLY A 53 -10.34 2.72 -17.77
N GLY A 54 -10.46 3.92 -18.31
CA GLY A 54 -11.73 4.54 -18.67
C GLY A 54 -11.85 5.92 -18.08
N LYS A 55 -12.44 6.84 -18.83
CA LYS A 55 -12.63 8.21 -18.37
C LYS A 55 -13.68 8.23 -17.25
N LYS A 56 -13.39 8.94 -16.17
CA LYS A 56 -14.27 9.10 -15.00
C LYS A 56 -14.67 10.56 -14.93
N CYS A 57 -15.93 10.86 -14.64
CA CYS A 57 -16.40 12.23 -14.50
C CYS A 57 -17.01 12.45 -13.12
N THR A 58 -16.59 13.54 -12.47
CA THR A 58 -17.15 14.00 -11.20
C THR A 58 -17.65 15.44 -11.36
N ILE A 59 -18.94 15.64 -11.19
CA ILE A 59 -19.56 16.98 -11.18
C ILE A 59 -19.77 17.39 -9.72
N PHE A 60 -19.25 18.55 -9.36
CA PHE A 60 -19.46 19.20 -8.07
C PHE A 60 -20.52 20.28 -8.22
N LEU A 61 -21.67 20.08 -7.59
CA LEU A 61 -22.73 21.06 -7.42
C LEU A 61 -22.54 21.73 -6.06
N VAL A 62 -22.31 23.04 -6.05
CA VAL A 62 -22.12 23.82 -4.83
C VAL A 62 -23.25 24.82 -4.70
N ASP A 63 -24.02 24.72 -3.61
CA ASP A 63 -25.03 25.70 -3.27
C ASP A 63 -24.39 27.04 -2.86
N ALA A 64 -24.77 28.12 -3.53
CA ALA A 64 -24.36 29.49 -3.21
C ALA A 64 -25.50 30.34 -2.63
N SER A 65 -26.47 29.71 -1.96
CA SER A 65 -27.52 30.38 -1.20
C SER A 65 -26.95 31.28 -0.09
N PRO A 66 -27.66 32.34 0.35
CA PRO A 66 -27.16 33.26 1.37
C PRO A 66 -26.74 32.57 2.67
N LYS A 67 -27.47 31.51 3.07
CA LYS A 67 -27.19 30.71 4.27
C LYS A 67 -25.81 30.04 4.22
N MET A 68 -25.31 29.68 3.04
CA MET A 68 -24.00 29.04 2.89
C MET A 68 -22.84 29.97 3.28
N PHE A 69 -23.06 31.28 3.29
CA PHE A 69 -22.06 32.30 3.64
C PHE A 69 -22.13 32.75 5.10
N GLU A 70 -23.07 32.23 5.88
CA GLU A 70 -23.13 32.48 7.33
C GLU A 70 -21.94 31.82 8.03
N LYS A 71 -21.31 32.57 8.94
CA LYS A 71 -20.17 32.07 9.72
C LYS A 71 -20.64 31.13 10.82
N TYR A 72 -19.88 30.06 11.07
CA TYR A 72 -20.11 29.17 12.21
C TYR A 72 -19.94 29.92 13.54
N LYS A 73 -20.79 29.60 14.53
CA LYS A 73 -20.86 30.27 15.83
C LYS A 73 -19.81 29.81 16.87
N SER A 74 -18.88 28.90 16.53
CA SER A 74 -17.91 28.33 17.47
C SER A 74 -16.64 29.18 17.65
N VAL A 75 -16.01 29.08 18.83
CA VAL A 75 -15.08 30.06 19.42
C VAL A 75 -13.59 29.82 19.13
N ASP A 76 -13.18 28.73 18.46
CA ASP A 76 -11.77 28.45 18.21
C ASP A 76 -11.40 28.51 16.72
N SER A 77 -10.44 29.40 16.41
CA SER A 77 -9.52 29.50 15.26
C SER A 77 -9.99 28.94 13.88
N GLU A 78 -10.16 29.85 12.90
CA GLU A 78 -10.63 29.62 11.51
C GLU A 78 -12.14 29.45 11.32
N SER A 79 -12.93 30.40 11.85
CA SER A 79 -14.36 30.56 11.50
C SER A 79 -14.53 30.88 10.01
N ASP A 80 -14.68 29.83 9.21
CA ASP A 80 -15.06 29.90 7.81
C ASP A 80 -16.58 29.72 7.62
N CYS A 81 -17.07 29.92 6.40
CA CYS A 81 -18.48 29.66 6.06
C CYS A 81 -18.67 28.29 5.38
N SER A 82 -19.91 27.79 5.34
CA SER A 82 -20.24 26.50 4.69
C SER A 82 -19.85 26.47 3.22
N PHE A 83 -19.97 27.61 2.52
CA PHE A 83 -19.54 27.74 1.13
C PHE A 83 -18.03 27.54 0.97
N ARG A 84 -17.21 28.15 1.85
CA ARG A 84 -15.75 27.97 1.82
C ARG A 84 -15.34 26.55 2.19
N ARG A 85 -16.06 25.93 3.13
CA ARG A 85 -15.92 24.50 3.45
C ARG A 85 -16.17 23.62 2.22
N ALA A 86 -17.25 23.87 1.47
CA ALA A 86 -17.54 23.16 0.22
C ALA A 86 -16.41 23.31 -0.81
N LEU A 87 -15.93 24.53 -1.04
CA LEU A 87 -14.83 24.77 -1.99
C LEU A 87 -13.51 24.14 -1.55
N LYS A 88 -13.20 24.13 -0.25
CA LYS A 88 -12.04 23.41 0.31
C LYS A 88 -12.14 21.91 0.00
N ILE A 89 -13.31 21.31 0.18
CA ILE A 89 -13.57 19.90 -0.17
C ILE A 89 -13.40 19.68 -1.68
N VAL A 90 -14.00 20.52 -2.52
CA VAL A 90 -13.89 20.40 -4.00
C VAL A 90 -12.43 20.47 -4.43
N ARG A 91 -11.68 21.47 -3.95
CA ARG A 91 -10.24 21.62 -4.22
C ARG A 91 -9.47 20.36 -3.81
N LEU A 92 -9.69 19.87 -2.59
CA LEU A 92 -9.02 18.68 -2.07
C LEU A 92 -9.34 17.42 -2.90
N GLN A 93 -10.60 17.23 -3.29
CA GLN A 93 -11.01 16.10 -4.14
C GLN A 93 -10.38 16.19 -5.54
N MET A 94 -10.24 17.40 -6.11
CA MET A 94 -9.53 17.60 -7.36
C MET A 94 -8.04 17.27 -7.25
N VAL A 95 -7.36 17.74 -6.20
CA VAL A 95 -5.95 17.39 -5.92
C VAL A 95 -5.80 15.88 -5.73
N ASN A 96 -6.64 15.26 -4.91
CA ASN A 96 -6.61 13.82 -4.66
C ASN A 96 -6.76 13.02 -5.95
N LYS A 97 -7.71 13.40 -6.82
CA LYS A 97 -7.90 12.77 -8.12
C LYS A 97 -6.69 12.96 -9.04
N ALA A 98 -6.10 14.16 -9.05
CA ALA A 98 -4.93 14.47 -9.88
C ALA A 98 -3.69 13.66 -9.49
N VAL A 99 -3.42 13.46 -8.19
CA VAL A 99 -2.20 12.79 -7.73
C VAL A 99 -2.33 11.26 -7.64
N THR A 100 -3.54 10.73 -7.45
CA THR A 100 -3.75 9.28 -7.26
C THR A 100 -4.14 8.52 -8.53
N SER A 101 -4.72 9.21 -9.52
CA SER A 101 -5.26 8.59 -10.73
C SER A 101 -4.21 8.51 -11.82
N ALA A 102 -4.27 7.46 -12.65
CA ALA A 102 -3.32 7.28 -13.74
C ALA A 102 -3.59 8.23 -14.91
N PHE A 103 -4.83 8.26 -15.45
CA PHE A 103 -5.27 9.14 -16.54
C PHE A 103 -6.80 9.25 -16.58
N GLY A 104 -7.33 10.33 -17.16
CA GLY A 104 -8.74 10.41 -17.57
C GLY A 104 -9.74 10.72 -16.46
N GLU A 105 -9.33 11.47 -15.43
CA GLU A 105 -10.24 12.07 -14.45
C GLU A 105 -10.74 13.42 -14.98
N TYR A 106 -12.05 13.53 -15.17
CA TYR A 106 -12.72 14.74 -15.60
C TYR A 106 -13.49 15.32 -14.43
N THR A 107 -13.39 16.64 -14.24
CA THR A 107 -14.18 17.34 -13.23
C THR A 107 -14.97 18.48 -13.84
N CYS A 108 -16.06 18.84 -13.18
CA CYS A 108 -16.86 20.01 -13.50
C CYS A 108 -17.36 20.61 -12.20
N CYS A 109 -17.37 21.94 -12.11
CA CYS A 109 -17.84 22.65 -10.93
C CYS A 109 -18.94 23.62 -11.34
N ILE A 110 -20.11 23.47 -10.73
CA ILE A 110 -21.31 24.25 -11.02
C ILE A 110 -21.78 24.88 -9.71
N LEU A 111 -21.95 26.20 -9.74
CA LEU A 111 -22.51 26.97 -8.64
C LEU A 111 -24.01 27.15 -8.86
N LEU A 112 -24.78 26.83 -7.83
CA LEU A 112 -26.23 26.98 -7.78
C LEU A 112 -26.60 28.26 -7.03
N ASN A 113 -27.80 28.81 -7.28
CA ASN A 113 -28.30 30.01 -6.60
C ASN A 113 -27.43 31.26 -6.80
N THR A 114 -26.85 31.43 -7.99
CA THR A 114 -26.07 32.62 -8.38
C THR A 114 -26.98 33.69 -9.00
N GLN A 115 -26.59 34.97 -8.96
CA GLN A 115 -27.38 36.03 -9.62
C GLN A 115 -27.21 36.00 -11.14
N ILE A 116 -25.98 35.77 -11.61
CA ILE A 116 -25.67 35.65 -13.04
C ILE A 116 -25.93 34.22 -13.53
N LYS A 117 -26.12 34.07 -14.84
CA LYS A 117 -26.21 32.77 -15.50
C LYS A 117 -25.09 32.60 -16.51
N SER A 118 -24.51 31.40 -16.55
CA SER A 118 -23.51 31.02 -17.57
C SER A 118 -24.18 30.40 -18.81
N HIS A 119 -25.27 29.67 -18.61
CA HIS A 119 -26.01 28.95 -19.65
C HIS A 119 -27.47 29.40 -19.71
N SER A 120 -28.31 28.70 -20.48
CA SER A 120 -29.74 28.99 -20.65
C SER A 120 -30.59 28.83 -19.39
N ILE A 121 -30.02 28.36 -18.28
CA ILE A 121 -30.71 28.12 -17.01
C ILE A 121 -30.48 29.32 -16.10
N ASP A 122 -31.56 29.85 -15.54
CA ASP A 122 -31.48 30.99 -14.65
C ASP A 122 -30.84 30.61 -13.31
N HIS A 123 -30.01 31.50 -12.78
CA HIS A 123 -29.34 31.36 -11.48
C HIS A 123 -28.37 30.18 -11.32
N VAL A 124 -27.93 29.58 -12.43
CA VAL A 124 -26.91 28.52 -12.46
C VAL A 124 -25.68 29.00 -13.23
N TYR A 125 -24.51 28.88 -12.59
CA TYR A 125 -23.23 29.25 -13.17
C TYR A 125 -22.30 28.05 -13.25
N VAL A 126 -21.90 27.66 -14.46
CA VAL A 126 -20.85 26.64 -14.66
C VAL A 126 -19.52 27.34 -14.52
N MET A 127 -18.88 27.18 -13.36
CA MET A 127 -17.57 27.76 -13.08
C MET A 127 -16.49 27.04 -13.86
N GLN A 128 -16.56 25.71 -13.93
CA GLN A 128 -15.62 24.89 -14.68
C GLN A 128 -16.36 23.88 -15.54
N GLU A 129 -16.14 23.93 -16.85
CA GLU A 129 -16.69 22.98 -17.82
C GLU A 129 -16.07 21.58 -17.65
N ILE A 130 -16.72 20.53 -18.18
CA ILE A 130 -16.20 19.16 -18.09
C ILE A 130 -14.88 19.04 -18.88
N GLU A 131 -13.76 18.97 -18.17
CA GLU A 131 -12.43 18.76 -18.73
C GLU A 131 -11.56 17.96 -17.75
N GLU A 132 -10.37 17.56 -18.21
CA GLU A 132 -9.41 16.84 -17.39
C GLU A 132 -8.88 17.73 -16.24
N VAL A 133 -8.65 17.14 -15.08
CA VAL A 133 -8.13 17.87 -13.92
C VAL A 133 -6.74 18.44 -14.23
N SER A 134 -6.58 19.74 -14.03
CA SER A 134 -5.32 20.45 -14.27
C SER A 134 -4.98 21.39 -13.11
N ALA A 135 -3.71 21.76 -12.99
CA ALA A 135 -3.24 22.71 -11.98
C ALA A 135 -3.90 24.09 -12.13
N GLU A 136 -4.14 24.55 -13.35
CA GLU A 136 -4.79 25.83 -13.64
C GLU A 136 -6.20 25.90 -13.06
N ARG A 137 -6.96 24.80 -13.19
CA ARG A 137 -8.33 24.69 -12.64
C ARG A 137 -8.33 24.67 -11.11
N ILE A 138 -7.31 24.07 -10.50
CA ILE A 138 -7.14 24.13 -9.04
C ILE A 138 -6.76 25.56 -8.61
N LYS A 139 -5.91 26.26 -9.37
CA LYS A 139 -5.55 27.66 -9.12
C LYS A 139 -6.75 28.60 -9.20
N GLU A 140 -7.71 28.36 -10.10
CA GLU A 140 -8.95 29.13 -10.19
C GLU A 140 -9.79 29.03 -8.89
N LEU A 141 -9.92 27.84 -8.32
CA LEU A 141 -10.53 27.64 -7.00
C LEU A 141 -9.75 28.35 -5.90
N ASP A 142 -8.42 28.30 -5.96
CA ASP A 142 -7.54 28.94 -4.98
C ASP A 142 -7.67 30.46 -4.95
N GLN A 143 -8.01 31.11 -6.09
CA GLN A 143 -8.27 32.55 -6.12
C GLN A 143 -9.46 32.93 -5.23
N LEU A 144 -10.53 32.12 -5.25
CA LEU A 144 -11.68 32.33 -4.38
C LEU A 144 -11.36 31.98 -2.92
N LEU A 145 -10.64 30.88 -2.69
CA LEU A 145 -10.31 30.39 -1.34
C LEU A 145 -9.32 31.28 -0.58
N LYS A 146 -8.41 31.98 -1.28
CA LYS A 146 -7.44 32.91 -0.69
C LYS A 146 -8.06 34.26 -0.29
N SER A 147 -9.27 34.56 -0.75
CA SER A 147 -9.94 35.80 -0.36
C SER A 147 -10.34 35.79 1.12
N GLU A 148 -9.99 36.84 1.87
CA GLU A 148 -10.36 36.97 3.29
C GLU A 148 -11.88 37.05 3.48
N ASN A 149 -12.57 37.68 2.53
CA ASN A 149 -14.02 37.80 2.50
C ASN A 149 -14.57 37.17 1.21
N ILE A 150 -14.89 35.88 1.31
CA ILE A 150 -15.39 35.09 0.20
C ILE A 150 -16.74 35.60 -0.33
N LEU A 151 -17.57 36.21 0.52
CA LEU A 151 -18.85 36.78 0.09
C LEU A 151 -18.66 37.97 -0.85
N SER A 152 -17.67 38.84 -0.58
CA SER A 152 -17.37 39.96 -1.48
C SER A 152 -16.75 39.50 -2.79
N ALA A 153 -15.85 38.52 -2.76
CA ALA A 153 -15.27 37.94 -3.97
C ALA A 153 -16.36 37.26 -4.82
N PHE A 154 -17.25 36.50 -4.17
CA PHE A 154 -18.39 35.87 -4.81
C PHE A 154 -19.34 36.90 -5.44
N LYS A 155 -19.70 37.97 -4.72
CA LYS A 155 -20.56 39.04 -5.26
C LYS A 155 -19.93 39.76 -6.44
N ALA A 156 -18.62 39.99 -6.40
CA ALA A 156 -17.89 40.67 -7.48
C ALA A 156 -17.88 39.83 -8.77
N ILE A 157 -17.76 38.51 -8.67
CA ILE A 157 -17.64 37.61 -9.82
C ILE A 157 -19.03 37.13 -10.29
N TYR A 158 -19.92 36.78 -9.37
CA TYR A 158 -21.18 36.09 -9.65
C TYR A 158 -22.44 36.95 -9.42
N GLY A 159 -22.28 38.24 -9.10
CA GLY A 159 -23.38 39.20 -8.98
C GLY A 159 -24.28 39.04 -7.76
N GLY A 160 -24.01 38.07 -6.87
CA GLY A 160 -24.80 37.82 -5.66
C GLY A 160 -25.63 36.54 -5.72
N HIS A 161 -26.74 36.52 -4.98
CA HIS A 161 -27.56 35.32 -4.76
C HIS A 161 -28.85 35.37 -5.57
N GLY A 162 -29.23 34.23 -6.13
CA GLY A 162 -30.51 34.00 -6.80
C GLY A 162 -31.22 32.76 -6.26
N HIS A 163 -32.29 32.35 -6.93
CA HIS A 163 -33.00 31.09 -6.64
C HIS A 163 -33.08 30.26 -7.92
N CYS A 164 -32.29 29.18 -7.99
CA CYS A 164 -32.31 28.27 -9.13
C CYS A 164 -33.32 27.14 -8.94
N ASP A 165 -33.86 26.64 -10.05
CA ASP A 165 -34.54 25.35 -10.05
C ASP A 165 -33.50 24.21 -10.10
N TYR A 166 -33.42 23.44 -9.01
CA TYR A 166 -32.57 22.25 -8.93
C TYR A 166 -32.95 21.20 -9.98
N SER A 167 -34.20 21.16 -10.43
CA SER A 167 -34.62 20.24 -11.50
C SER A 167 -33.87 20.53 -12.80
N GLU A 168 -33.74 21.81 -13.18
CA GLU A 168 -33.01 22.26 -14.36
C GLU A 168 -31.50 22.05 -14.21
N ALA A 169 -30.95 22.30 -13.01
CA ALA A 169 -29.54 22.05 -12.72
C ALA A 169 -29.17 20.56 -12.86
N LEU A 170 -30.01 19.65 -12.35
CA LEU A 170 -29.80 18.21 -12.53
C LEU A 170 -29.97 17.78 -13.99
N PHE A 171 -30.93 18.38 -14.71
CA PHE A 171 -31.08 18.12 -16.14
C PHE A 171 -29.84 18.55 -16.95
N LEU A 172 -29.22 19.68 -16.59
CA LEU A 172 -27.93 20.09 -17.14
C LEU A 172 -26.85 19.03 -16.86
N CYS A 173 -26.78 18.50 -15.63
CA CYS A 173 -25.84 17.42 -15.29
C CYS A 173 -26.07 16.18 -16.16
N ILE A 174 -27.32 15.75 -16.34
CA ILE A 174 -27.67 14.61 -17.20
C ILE A 174 -27.17 14.86 -18.61
N LYS A 175 -27.49 16.01 -19.21
CA LYS A 175 -27.07 16.37 -20.58
C LYS A 175 -25.55 16.32 -20.75
N ARG A 176 -24.81 16.80 -19.75
CA ARG A 176 -23.34 16.86 -19.79
C ARG A 176 -22.71 15.47 -19.58
N MET A 177 -23.26 14.65 -18.69
CA MET A 177 -22.80 13.28 -18.42
C MET A 177 -23.15 12.27 -19.52
N THR A 178 -24.25 12.49 -20.24
CA THR A 178 -24.72 11.60 -21.32
C THR A 178 -24.16 11.97 -22.69
N SER A 179 -23.36 13.03 -22.78
CA SER A 179 -22.64 13.41 -23.99
C SER A 179 -21.76 12.26 -24.48
N ARG A 180 -21.75 12.00 -25.80
CA ARG A 180 -21.07 10.83 -26.38
C ARG A 180 -19.54 10.91 -26.32
N THR A 181 -19.00 12.12 -26.20
CA THR A 181 -17.56 12.39 -26.22
C THR A 181 -17.24 13.43 -25.14
N PRO A 182 -16.45 13.09 -24.10
CA PRO A 182 -15.85 11.78 -23.82
C PRO A 182 -16.87 10.77 -23.26
N TYR A 183 -16.70 9.48 -23.56
CA TYR A 183 -17.49 8.43 -22.90
C TYR A 183 -16.96 8.19 -21.48
N PHE A 184 -17.81 8.47 -20.47
CA PHE A 184 -17.48 8.25 -19.07
C PHE A 184 -17.97 6.88 -18.58
N ARG A 185 -17.04 6.09 -18.05
CA ARG A 185 -17.29 4.77 -17.46
C ARG A 185 -17.83 4.87 -16.03
N LYS A 186 -17.28 5.78 -15.22
CA LYS A 186 -17.79 6.13 -13.90
C LYS A 186 -18.26 7.58 -13.91
N ARG A 187 -19.44 7.81 -13.35
CA ARG A 187 -20.11 9.10 -13.31
C ARG A 187 -20.57 9.35 -11.89
N THR A 188 -20.15 10.46 -11.31
CA THR A 188 -20.52 10.84 -9.94
C THR A 188 -20.91 12.31 -9.92
N VAL A 189 -21.97 12.62 -9.18
CA VAL A 189 -22.47 13.98 -8.97
C VAL A 189 -22.56 14.20 -7.46
N TYR A 190 -21.84 15.20 -6.97
CA TYR A 190 -21.86 15.61 -5.56
C TYR A 190 -22.63 16.91 -5.41
N LEU A 191 -23.56 16.97 -4.47
CA LEU A 191 -24.26 18.19 -4.09
C LEU A 191 -23.88 18.61 -2.67
N PHE A 192 -23.28 19.80 -2.54
CA PHE A 192 -22.96 20.41 -1.26
C PHE A 192 -23.96 21.53 -0.96
N THR A 193 -24.69 21.41 0.14
CA THR A 193 -25.69 22.41 0.56
C THR A 193 -25.86 22.39 2.07
N ASN A 194 -26.26 23.50 2.67
CA ASN A 194 -26.68 23.57 4.07
C ASN A 194 -28.19 23.79 4.23
N GLU A 195 -28.94 23.76 3.13
CA GLU A 195 -30.39 23.94 3.12
C GLU A 195 -31.11 22.59 3.18
N MET A 196 -31.96 22.43 4.20
CA MET A 196 -32.71 21.20 4.44
C MET A 196 -33.96 21.11 3.57
N ASN A 197 -34.50 22.25 3.16
CA ASN A 197 -35.63 22.32 2.24
C ASN A 197 -35.26 23.15 0.99
N LEU A 198 -34.66 22.48 0.01
CA LEU A 198 -34.24 23.07 -1.26
C LEU A 198 -35.38 23.69 -2.09
N PHE A 199 -36.63 23.27 -1.84
CA PHE A 199 -37.79 23.58 -2.70
C PHE A 199 -38.83 24.50 -2.05
N GLY A 200 -38.67 24.85 -0.76
CA GLY A 200 -39.66 25.61 -0.01
C GLY A 200 -41.04 24.93 -0.04
N ALA A 201 -42.06 25.65 -0.53
CA ALA A 201 -43.43 25.14 -0.67
C ALA A 201 -43.74 24.54 -2.06
N ASN A 202 -42.79 24.60 -3.00
CA ASN A 202 -43.04 24.24 -4.40
C ASN A 202 -42.91 22.73 -4.65
N ASN A 203 -44.03 22.02 -4.49
CA ASN A 203 -44.09 20.58 -4.70
C ASN A 203 -43.79 20.15 -6.14
N GLN A 204 -44.07 20.97 -7.15
CA GLN A 204 -43.80 20.63 -8.55
C GLN A 204 -42.30 20.52 -8.84
N HIS A 205 -41.51 21.51 -8.41
CA HIS A 205 -40.05 21.48 -8.55
C HIS A 205 -39.44 20.31 -7.77
N ARG A 206 -39.95 20.01 -6.56
CA ARG A 206 -39.51 18.85 -5.78
C ARG A 206 -39.69 17.53 -6.55
N VAL A 207 -40.89 17.28 -7.08
CA VAL A 207 -41.18 16.04 -7.83
C VAL A 207 -40.35 15.95 -9.11
N ALA A 208 -40.21 17.04 -9.86
CA ALA A 208 -39.40 17.08 -11.07
C ALA A 208 -37.92 16.81 -10.78
N ALA A 209 -37.39 17.40 -9.71
CA ALA A 209 -36.00 17.26 -9.34
C ALA A 209 -35.70 15.86 -8.78
N CYS A 210 -36.63 15.24 -8.03
CA CYS A 210 -36.52 13.83 -7.60
C CYS A 210 -36.46 12.90 -8.81
N LYS A 211 -37.32 13.12 -9.80
CA LYS A 211 -37.33 12.34 -11.04
C LYS A 211 -36.00 12.45 -11.79
N ASN A 212 -35.43 13.67 -11.88
CA ASN A 212 -34.12 13.86 -12.52
C ASN A 212 -32.97 13.20 -11.73
N ALA A 213 -33.06 13.16 -10.40
CA ALA A 213 -32.11 12.41 -9.56
C ALA A 213 -32.21 10.89 -9.82
N ASP A 214 -33.42 10.36 -9.97
CA ASP A 214 -33.64 8.96 -10.35
C ASP A 214 -33.17 8.67 -11.78
N ASP A 215 -33.36 9.61 -12.72
CA ASP A 215 -32.86 9.47 -14.09
C ASP A 215 -31.33 9.45 -14.14
N LEU A 216 -30.64 10.22 -13.28
CA LEU A 216 -29.18 10.10 -13.11
C LEU A 216 -28.78 8.68 -12.68
N ARG A 217 -29.49 8.10 -11.69
CA ARG A 217 -29.24 6.73 -11.22
C ARG A 217 -29.50 5.70 -12.31
N ASN A 218 -30.58 5.85 -13.06
CA ASN A 218 -30.91 4.99 -14.21
C ASN A 218 -29.83 5.03 -15.30
N HIS A 219 -29.13 6.16 -15.44
CA HIS A 219 -27.95 6.32 -16.29
C HIS A 219 -26.63 5.86 -15.65
N ASN A 220 -26.67 5.04 -14.60
CA ASN A 220 -25.51 4.55 -13.84
C ASN A 220 -24.64 5.69 -13.28
N THR A 221 -25.25 6.80 -12.87
CA THR A 221 -24.57 7.92 -12.21
C THR A 221 -24.82 7.87 -10.71
N GLU A 222 -23.76 7.89 -9.92
CA GLU A 222 -23.83 8.01 -8.46
C GLU A 222 -24.18 9.47 -8.11
N PHE A 223 -25.39 9.72 -7.60
CA PHE A 223 -25.82 11.03 -7.11
C PHE A 223 -25.84 11.02 -5.59
N LEU A 224 -25.02 11.89 -4.97
CA LEU A 224 -24.79 11.92 -3.53
C LEU A 224 -24.88 13.36 -3.00
N ILE A 225 -25.59 13.53 -1.90
CA ILE A 225 -25.78 14.83 -1.24
C ILE A 225 -25.00 14.85 0.06
N PHE A 226 -24.23 15.92 0.26
CA PHE A 226 -23.43 16.19 1.45
C PHE A 226 -23.96 17.43 2.17
N PRO A 227 -24.78 17.26 3.21
CA PRO A 227 -25.26 18.38 4.02
C PRO A 227 -24.13 19.03 4.82
N LEU A 228 -23.96 20.35 4.71
CA LEU A 228 -22.94 21.15 5.39
C LEU A 228 -23.51 21.87 6.61
N ILE A 229 -24.16 21.10 7.49
CA ILE A 229 -24.89 21.62 8.64
C ILE A 229 -24.06 21.44 9.91
N THR A 230 -24.11 22.42 10.82
CA THR A 230 -23.52 22.27 12.16
C THR A 230 -24.37 21.34 13.02
N GLU A 231 -23.71 20.40 13.70
CA GLU A 231 -24.30 19.47 14.66
C GLU A 231 -25.11 20.23 15.73
N ASN A 232 -26.43 20.21 15.58
CA ASN A 232 -27.39 20.50 16.63
C ASN A 232 -28.45 19.41 16.55
N ASP A 233 -28.87 18.91 17.71
CA ASP A 233 -29.75 17.75 17.83
C ASP A 233 -31.04 17.90 17.02
N THR A 234 -31.45 16.79 16.36
CA THR A 234 -32.73 16.55 15.67
C THR A 234 -32.92 17.17 14.27
N PHE A 235 -32.01 16.89 13.34
CA PHE A 235 -32.30 17.11 11.91
C PHE A 235 -33.03 15.90 11.31
N VAL A 236 -34.17 16.18 10.68
CA VAL A 236 -34.93 15.19 9.91
C VAL A 236 -34.67 15.45 8.43
N PHE A 237 -33.97 14.54 7.74
CA PHE A 237 -33.60 14.68 6.34
C PHE A 237 -34.72 14.32 5.36
N ASN A 238 -35.98 14.16 5.81
CA ASN A 238 -37.12 13.68 5.02
C ASN A 238 -37.23 14.18 3.56
N ILE A 239 -36.87 15.44 3.27
CA ILE A 239 -36.90 15.99 1.90
C ILE A 239 -35.65 15.60 1.12
N LEU A 240 -34.47 15.67 1.75
CA LEU A 240 -33.21 15.26 1.14
C LEU A 240 -33.12 13.75 0.96
N GLU A 241 -33.71 12.94 1.85
CA GLU A 241 -33.79 11.47 1.73
C GLU A 241 -34.61 11.01 0.52
N GLN A 242 -35.65 11.76 0.15
CA GLN A 242 -36.37 11.53 -1.12
C GLN A 242 -35.49 11.78 -2.34
N PHE A 243 -34.43 12.56 -2.16
CA PHE A 243 -33.50 12.98 -3.19
C PHE A 243 -32.29 12.07 -3.25
N ASP A 244 -31.77 11.65 -2.10
CA ASP A 244 -30.68 10.72 -1.88
C ASP A 244 -30.95 9.86 -0.62
N PRO A 245 -31.26 8.56 -0.79
CA PRO A 245 -31.55 7.66 0.33
C PRO A 245 -30.40 7.52 1.35
N ASP A 246 -29.17 7.85 0.96
CA ASP A 246 -27.98 7.70 1.80
C ASP A 246 -27.50 9.03 2.43
N VAL A 247 -28.31 10.10 2.41
CA VAL A 247 -27.97 11.43 2.95
C VAL A 247 -27.45 11.39 4.39
N GLU A 248 -28.10 10.62 5.27
CA GLU A 248 -27.70 10.52 6.69
C GLU A 248 -26.30 9.89 6.82
N LYS A 249 -26.00 8.88 6.00
CA LYS A 249 -24.66 8.28 5.92
C LYS A 249 -23.64 9.26 5.33
N ASN A 250 -24.05 10.09 4.36
CA ASN A 250 -23.17 11.07 3.74
C ASN A 250 -22.86 12.24 4.69
N PHE A 251 -23.82 12.66 5.51
CA PHE A 251 -23.63 13.66 6.57
C PHE A 251 -22.59 13.19 7.59
N THR A 252 -22.72 11.96 8.09
CA THR A 252 -21.77 11.38 9.07
C THR A 252 -20.38 11.14 8.48
N ASN A 253 -20.29 10.76 7.20
CA ASN A 253 -19.01 10.51 6.52
C ASN A 253 -18.39 11.74 5.85
N ILE A 254 -18.95 12.94 6.01
CA ILE A 254 -18.40 14.13 5.33
C ILE A 254 -16.96 14.41 5.72
N GLY A 255 -16.58 14.10 6.97
CA GLY A 255 -15.21 14.22 7.45
C GLY A 255 -14.22 13.37 6.65
N GLU A 256 -14.66 12.34 5.93
CA GLU A 256 -13.78 11.58 5.03
C GLU A 256 -13.40 12.35 3.77
N LEU A 257 -14.29 13.21 3.26
CA LEU A 257 -14.02 14.09 2.14
C LEU A 257 -13.10 15.27 2.52
N GLU A 258 -13.04 15.59 3.81
CA GLU A 258 -12.23 16.68 4.38
C GLU A 258 -10.82 16.24 4.79
N LYS A 259 -10.54 14.94 4.82
CA LYS A 259 -9.19 14.42 5.13
C LYS A 259 -8.22 14.89 4.05
N ASP A 260 -7.29 15.79 4.40
CA ASP A 260 -6.20 16.29 3.53
C ASP A 260 -5.11 15.25 3.27
N ILE A 261 -5.53 14.05 2.88
CA ILE A 261 -4.68 12.89 2.71
C ILE A 261 -5.12 12.21 1.43
N PRO A 262 -4.41 12.46 0.32
CA PRO A 262 -4.64 11.75 -0.91
C PRO A 262 -4.55 10.25 -0.68
N LYS A 263 -5.62 9.54 -1.05
CA LYS A 263 -5.73 8.09 -0.99
C LYS A 263 -6.23 7.58 -2.31
N LYS A 264 -5.50 6.64 -2.89
CA LYS A 264 -5.93 5.99 -4.12
C LYS A 264 -7.10 5.06 -3.84
N GLN A 265 -8.27 5.40 -4.38
CA GLN A 265 -9.46 4.58 -4.27
C GLN A 265 -9.52 3.61 -5.45
N TYR A 266 -9.55 2.31 -5.14
CA TYR A 266 -9.70 1.26 -6.15
C TYR A 266 -11.18 0.85 -6.24
N ALA A 267 -11.69 0.70 -7.45
CA ALA A 267 -13.00 0.08 -7.64
C ALA A 267 -12.95 -1.39 -7.22
N HIS A 268 -14.02 -1.89 -6.58
CA HIS A 268 -14.15 -3.33 -6.30
C HIS A 268 -14.16 -4.10 -7.61
N ARG A 269 -13.04 -4.76 -7.94
CA ARG A 269 -12.91 -5.55 -9.15
C ARG A 269 -12.47 -6.96 -8.83
N ASN A 270 -13.09 -7.89 -9.52
CA ASN A 270 -12.65 -9.27 -9.57
C ASN A 270 -11.33 -9.31 -10.36
N ILE A 271 -10.28 -9.86 -9.75
CA ILE A 271 -8.99 -10.12 -10.40
C ILE A 271 -9.19 -11.18 -11.47
N THR A 272 -9.88 -12.27 -11.13
CA THR A 272 -10.14 -13.38 -12.03
C THR A 272 -11.32 -14.22 -11.53
N GLY A 273 -12.23 -14.56 -12.44
CA GLY A 273 -13.27 -15.55 -12.18
C GLY A 273 -12.73 -16.95 -12.47
N MET A 274 -12.98 -17.89 -11.59
CA MET A 274 -12.53 -19.27 -11.75
C MET A 274 -13.48 -20.29 -11.14
N ASN A 275 -13.36 -21.52 -11.61
CA ASN A 275 -14.13 -22.63 -11.10
C ASN A 275 -13.51 -23.19 -9.82
N PHE A 276 -14.34 -23.35 -8.80
CA PHE A 276 -14.06 -24.12 -7.60
C PHE A 276 -14.62 -25.53 -7.76
N GLU A 277 -13.74 -26.54 -7.71
CA GLU A 277 -14.05 -27.95 -7.93
C GLU A 277 -13.98 -28.75 -6.63
N PHE A 278 -15.07 -29.42 -6.28
CA PHE A 278 -15.13 -30.36 -5.13
C PHE A 278 -14.57 -31.74 -5.47
N GLY A 279 -14.45 -32.05 -6.77
CA GLY A 279 -14.23 -33.39 -7.31
C GLY A 279 -15.52 -33.96 -7.94
N ASN A 280 -15.37 -35.06 -8.69
CA ASN A 280 -16.47 -35.79 -9.34
C ASN A 280 -17.36 -34.93 -10.28
N GLY A 281 -16.77 -33.89 -10.89
CA GLY A 281 -17.48 -33.01 -11.81
C GLY A 281 -18.36 -31.93 -11.16
N LEU A 282 -18.45 -31.88 -9.82
CA LEU A 282 -19.16 -30.82 -9.12
C LEU A 282 -18.30 -29.55 -9.03
N LYS A 283 -18.72 -28.49 -9.73
CA LYS A 283 -18.03 -27.20 -9.78
C LYS A 283 -19.00 -26.04 -9.60
N PHE A 284 -18.52 -24.96 -9.02
CA PHE A 284 -19.21 -23.68 -8.95
C PHE A 284 -18.24 -22.52 -9.22
N SER A 285 -18.72 -21.34 -9.60
CA SER A 285 -17.85 -20.21 -9.96
C SER A 285 -17.62 -19.28 -8.79
N VAL A 286 -16.37 -18.83 -8.65
CA VAL A 286 -15.92 -17.86 -7.65
C VAL A 286 -15.05 -16.79 -8.29
N GLY A 287 -15.15 -15.58 -7.78
CA GLY A 287 -14.28 -14.45 -8.09
C GLY A 287 -13.25 -14.29 -7.00
N ILE A 288 -12.03 -13.93 -7.42
CA ILE A 288 -10.92 -13.63 -6.53
C ILE A 288 -10.74 -12.11 -6.48
N TYR A 289 -10.74 -11.55 -5.29
CA TYR A 289 -10.65 -10.12 -5.03
C TYR A 289 -9.43 -9.84 -4.16
N SER A 290 -8.82 -8.67 -4.33
CA SER A 290 -7.85 -8.16 -3.35
C SER A 290 -8.50 -7.05 -2.54
N LEU A 291 -8.52 -7.21 -1.22
CA LEU A 291 -9.05 -6.21 -0.29
C LEU A 291 -7.98 -5.18 0.11
N LEU A 292 -6.71 -5.57 0.06
CA LEU A 292 -5.57 -4.76 0.49
C LEU A 292 -4.51 -4.79 -0.60
N HIS A 293 -4.02 -3.61 -0.98
CA HIS A 293 -2.97 -3.48 -1.98
C HIS A 293 -1.87 -2.56 -1.49
N SER A 294 -0.62 -2.94 -1.75
CA SER A 294 0.53 -2.10 -1.42
C SER A 294 0.64 -0.96 -2.41
N GLU A 295 0.48 0.28 -1.94
CA GLU A 295 0.60 1.45 -2.79
C GLU A 295 2.08 1.77 -3.05
N LYS A 296 2.47 1.78 -4.33
CA LYS A 296 3.81 2.12 -4.81
C LYS A 296 3.82 3.56 -5.33
N ILE A 297 4.98 4.21 -5.27
CA ILE A 297 5.18 5.53 -5.86
C ILE A 297 4.88 5.43 -7.37
N PRO A 298 4.12 6.37 -7.96
CA PRO A 298 3.86 6.40 -9.40
C PRO A 298 5.16 6.35 -10.20
N GLN A 299 5.17 5.54 -11.28
CA GLN A 299 6.33 5.43 -12.15
C GLN A 299 6.52 6.75 -12.92
N PRO A 300 7.76 7.26 -13.04
CA PRO A 300 8.02 8.49 -13.78
C PRO A 300 7.77 8.30 -15.28
N ALA A 301 7.07 9.26 -15.90
CA ALA A 301 6.94 9.33 -17.34
C ALA A 301 8.20 9.96 -17.96
N ILE A 302 8.62 9.46 -19.13
CA ILE A 302 9.70 10.08 -19.91
C ILE A 302 9.10 11.19 -20.75
N LEU A 303 9.66 12.38 -20.63
CA LEU A 303 9.20 13.57 -21.34
C LEU A 303 10.27 14.06 -22.33
N ASN A 304 9.81 14.69 -23.40
CA ASN A 304 10.67 15.49 -24.27
C ASN A 304 11.14 16.74 -23.50
N ALA A 305 12.45 16.98 -23.43
CA ALA A 305 13.01 18.07 -22.64
C ALA A 305 12.61 19.48 -23.10
N GLU A 306 12.29 19.67 -24.38
CA GLU A 306 11.90 20.97 -24.94
C GLU A 306 10.40 21.20 -24.85
N LYS A 307 9.60 20.16 -25.15
CA LYS A 307 8.14 20.27 -25.28
C LYS A 307 7.35 19.78 -24.06
N ASN A 308 7.99 19.06 -23.14
CA ASN A 308 7.34 18.34 -22.02
C ASN A 308 6.24 17.34 -22.46
N GLU A 309 6.29 16.86 -23.70
CA GLU A 309 5.39 15.83 -24.22
C GLU A 309 5.84 14.43 -23.80
N ILE A 310 4.88 13.54 -23.50
CA ILE A 310 5.16 12.15 -23.11
C ILE A 310 5.76 11.39 -24.30
N MET A 311 6.91 10.73 -24.07
CA MET A 311 7.59 9.94 -25.08
C MET A 311 7.19 8.47 -25.01
N GLN A 312 6.89 7.88 -26.18
CA GLN A 312 6.70 6.44 -26.32
C GLN A 312 8.07 5.76 -26.49
N ARG A 313 8.32 4.71 -25.70
CA ARG A 313 9.51 3.85 -25.85
C ARG A 313 9.19 2.68 -26.76
N SER A 314 10.02 2.46 -27.77
CA SER A 314 10.06 1.23 -28.58
C SER A 314 11.39 0.55 -28.39
N TYR A 315 11.39 -0.78 -28.34
CA TYR A 315 12.61 -1.60 -28.30
C TYR A 315 12.76 -2.30 -29.64
N ILE A 316 13.96 -2.27 -30.20
CA ILE A 316 14.31 -2.95 -31.45
C ILE A 316 15.53 -3.81 -31.17
N TYR A 317 15.53 -5.04 -31.65
CA TYR A 317 16.68 -5.92 -31.55
C TYR A 317 17.63 -5.64 -32.73
N VAL A 318 18.92 -5.55 -32.43
CA VAL A 318 19.96 -5.28 -33.43
C VAL A 318 20.98 -6.40 -33.39
N ASN A 319 21.35 -6.92 -34.56
CA ASN A 319 22.45 -7.87 -34.65
C ASN A 319 23.77 -7.17 -34.28
N LYS A 320 24.50 -7.69 -33.29
CA LYS A 320 25.78 -7.11 -32.88
C LYS A 320 26.85 -7.14 -33.97
N GLU A 321 26.77 -8.08 -34.90
CA GLU A 321 27.80 -8.26 -35.94
C GLU A 321 27.51 -7.45 -37.20
N SER A 322 26.25 -7.44 -37.68
CA SER A 322 25.87 -6.69 -38.90
C SER A 322 25.35 -5.27 -38.63
N ASN A 323 25.05 -4.92 -37.37
CA ASN A 323 24.32 -3.69 -36.97
C ASN A 323 22.97 -3.52 -37.68
N GLU A 324 22.42 -4.59 -38.27
CA GLU A 324 21.11 -4.57 -38.89
C GLU A 324 20.02 -4.73 -37.83
N GLU A 325 18.96 -3.95 -37.99
CA GLU A 325 17.76 -4.07 -37.19
C GLU A 325 17.04 -5.37 -37.56
N ILE A 326 16.81 -6.23 -36.58
CA ILE A 326 16.09 -7.48 -36.78
C ILE A 326 14.72 -7.34 -36.10
N PRO A 327 13.62 -7.41 -36.86
CA PRO A 327 12.29 -7.57 -36.30
C PRO A 327 12.14 -9.01 -35.82
N ILE A 328 12.65 -9.30 -34.62
CA ILE A 328 12.54 -10.62 -33.98
C ILE A 328 11.16 -10.72 -33.33
N LEU A 329 10.44 -11.81 -33.60
CA LEU A 329 9.24 -12.16 -32.84
C LEU A 329 9.64 -12.81 -31.52
N ASP A 330 8.89 -12.58 -30.43
CA ASP A 330 9.21 -13.15 -29.11
C ASP A 330 9.46 -14.67 -29.13
N LYS A 331 8.79 -15.40 -30.04
CA LYS A 331 8.93 -16.85 -30.21
C LYS A 331 10.25 -17.30 -30.83
N GLU A 332 10.96 -16.41 -31.51
CA GLU A 332 12.26 -16.68 -32.12
C GLU A 332 13.42 -16.49 -31.13
N ILE A 333 13.12 -15.96 -29.94
CA ILE A 333 14.09 -15.76 -28.87
C ILE A 333 14.30 -17.09 -28.13
N ILE A 334 15.53 -17.61 -28.19
CA ILE A 334 15.94 -18.82 -27.46
C ILE A 334 16.60 -18.41 -26.15
N LEU A 335 16.11 -18.94 -25.03
CA LEU A 335 16.71 -18.76 -23.71
C LEU A 335 17.82 -19.79 -23.52
N LYS A 336 19.03 -19.34 -23.18
CA LYS A 336 20.16 -20.22 -22.90
C LYS A 336 20.50 -20.18 -21.42
N ARG A 337 20.57 -21.33 -20.76
CA ARG A 337 21.00 -21.42 -19.35
C ARG A 337 22.08 -22.48 -19.18
N GLN A 338 23.13 -22.12 -18.46
CA GLN A 338 24.23 -23.05 -18.18
C GLN A 338 23.95 -23.84 -16.90
N ILE A 339 23.94 -25.17 -17.00
CA ILE A 339 23.67 -26.09 -15.89
C ILE A 339 24.78 -27.14 -15.86
N GLY A 340 25.55 -27.21 -14.76
CA GLY A 340 26.60 -28.23 -14.61
C GLY A 340 27.74 -28.16 -15.63
N GLY A 341 27.91 -27.03 -16.31
CA GLY A 341 28.91 -26.85 -17.37
C GLY A 341 28.38 -27.05 -18.79
N GLU A 342 27.18 -27.60 -18.95
CA GLU A 342 26.50 -27.73 -20.25
C GLU A 342 25.55 -26.55 -20.49
N VAL A 343 25.40 -26.15 -21.74
CA VAL A 343 24.47 -25.09 -22.15
C VAL A 343 23.17 -25.73 -22.60
N VAL A 344 22.09 -25.41 -21.91
CA VAL A 344 20.74 -25.85 -22.25
C VAL A 344 20.02 -24.70 -22.94
N ASP A 345 19.65 -24.94 -24.20
CA ASP A 345 18.83 -24.04 -24.99
C ASP A 345 17.35 -24.41 -24.79
N LEU A 346 16.53 -23.45 -24.37
CA LEU A 346 15.10 -23.60 -24.13
C LEU A 346 14.34 -22.59 -24.98
N SER A 347 13.39 -23.07 -25.76
CA SER A 347 12.42 -22.21 -26.45
C SER A 347 11.41 -21.62 -25.47
N THR A 348 10.77 -20.50 -25.84
CA THR A 348 9.70 -19.89 -25.05
C THR A 348 8.55 -20.88 -24.77
N ASP A 349 8.19 -21.69 -25.76
CA ASP A 349 7.12 -22.69 -25.66
C ASP A 349 7.47 -23.83 -24.68
N GLU A 350 8.73 -24.24 -24.63
CA GLU A 350 9.21 -25.24 -23.66
C GLU A 350 9.19 -24.68 -22.24
N VAL A 351 9.64 -23.44 -22.06
CA VAL A 351 9.57 -22.75 -20.76
C VAL A 351 8.12 -22.62 -20.29
N GLU A 352 7.19 -22.28 -21.17
CA GLU A 352 5.76 -22.26 -20.84
C GLU A 352 5.23 -23.65 -20.45
N LYS A 353 5.58 -24.70 -21.20
CA LYS A 353 5.17 -26.08 -20.88
C LYS A 353 5.71 -26.53 -19.52
N LEU A 354 6.94 -26.17 -19.17
CA LEU A 354 7.52 -26.45 -17.85
C LEU A 354 6.73 -25.77 -16.71
N ARG A 355 6.16 -24.59 -16.96
CA ARG A 355 5.33 -23.86 -15.98
C ARG A 355 3.89 -24.38 -15.90
N ARG A 356 3.33 -24.94 -16.98
CA ARG A 356 1.94 -25.46 -17.07
C ARG A 356 1.78 -26.81 -16.34
N LEU A 357 1.82 -26.79 -15.01
CA LEU A 357 1.62 -27.99 -14.20
C LEU A 357 0.15 -28.40 -14.05
N THR A 358 -0.75 -27.43 -13.94
CA THR A 358 -2.17 -27.67 -13.66
C THR A 358 -3.05 -26.62 -14.36
N PRO A 359 -4.29 -26.96 -14.75
CA PRO A 359 -5.21 -25.98 -15.33
C PRO A 359 -5.61 -24.91 -14.30
N PRO A 360 -6.01 -23.70 -14.74
CA PRO A 360 -6.51 -22.65 -13.85
C PRO A 360 -7.76 -23.09 -13.08
N GLY A 361 -7.84 -22.70 -11.81
CA GLY A 361 -8.97 -22.99 -10.94
C GLY A 361 -8.57 -23.34 -9.51
N MET A 362 -9.59 -23.62 -8.72
CA MET A 362 -9.46 -24.08 -7.34
C MET A 362 -9.94 -25.51 -7.23
N VAL A 363 -9.11 -26.38 -6.66
CA VAL A 363 -9.47 -27.77 -6.41
C VAL A 363 -9.43 -28.03 -4.91
N LEU A 364 -10.55 -28.51 -4.37
CA LEU A 364 -10.67 -28.91 -2.97
C LEU A 364 -9.75 -30.09 -2.67
N LEU A 365 -8.93 -29.96 -1.63
CA LEU A 365 -8.11 -31.05 -1.10
C LEU A 365 -8.68 -31.61 0.20
N GLY A 366 -9.31 -30.77 1.01
CA GLY A 366 -9.98 -31.20 2.24
C GLY A 366 -10.25 -30.06 3.22
N PHE A 367 -10.60 -30.40 4.45
CA PHE A 367 -10.92 -29.45 5.52
C PHE A 367 -9.98 -29.63 6.71
N LYS A 368 -9.54 -28.52 7.31
CA LYS A 368 -8.74 -28.53 8.54
C LYS A 368 -9.33 -27.59 9.59
N PRO A 369 -9.16 -27.85 10.90
CA PRO A 369 -9.54 -26.90 11.95
C PRO A 369 -8.79 -25.57 11.81
N LEU A 370 -9.43 -24.46 12.19
CA LEU A 370 -8.79 -23.13 12.18
C LEU A 370 -7.57 -23.03 13.10
N SER A 371 -7.53 -23.83 14.18
CA SER A 371 -6.39 -23.89 15.10
C SER A 371 -5.09 -24.38 14.47
N CYS A 372 -5.16 -25.07 13.33
CA CYS A 372 -3.97 -25.52 12.60
C CYS A 372 -3.26 -24.39 11.85
N LEU A 373 -3.92 -23.25 11.61
CA LEU A 373 -3.34 -22.11 10.93
C LEU A 373 -2.57 -21.25 11.93
N LYS A 374 -1.27 -21.06 11.68
CA LYS A 374 -0.40 -20.23 12.51
C LYS A 374 -0.13 -18.90 11.81
N ILE A 375 0.01 -17.83 12.60
CA ILE A 375 0.38 -16.50 12.09
C ILE A 375 1.73 -16.54 11.35
N THR A 376 2.66 -17.40 11.80
CA THR A 376 3.97 -17.59 11.18
C THR A 376 3.93 -18.25 9.80
N HIS A 377 2.77 -18.77 9.36
CA HIS A 377 2.60 -19.31 8.01
C HIS A 377 2.26 -18.23 6.98
N HIS A 378 2.31 -16.95 7.32
CA HIS A 378 2.06 -15.88 6.36
C HIS A 378 3.19 -15.79 5.33
N VAL A 379 2.86 -16.00 4.05
CA VAL A 379 3.81 -15.86 2.92
C VAL A 379 3.65 -14.50 2.25
N ARG A 380 2.41 -14.17 1.84
CA ARG A 380 2.07 -12.96 1.09
C ARG A 380 0.64 -12.52 1.41
N SER A 381 0.26 -11.34 0.92
CA SER A 381 -1.07 -10.76 1.15
C SER A 381 -2.22 -11.72 0.80
N SER A 382 -3.18 -11.84 1.71
CA SER A 382 -4.38 -12.66 1.50
C SER A 382 -5.29 -12.06 0.42
N GLN A 383 -5.91 -12.93 -0.37
CA GLN A 383 -7.00 -12.54 -1.27
C GLN A 383 -8.36 -12.88 -0.63
N PHE A 384 -9.44 -12.52 -1.30
CA PHE A 384 -10.80 -12.75 -0.85
C PHE A 384 -11.60 -13.45 -1.94
N VAL A 385 -12.38 -14.46 -1.57
CA VAL A 385 -13.17 -15.28 -2.48
C VAL A 385 -14.64 -14.94 -2.31
N TYR A 386 -15.36 -14.73 -3.42
CA TYR A 386 -16.79 -14.45 -3.41
C TYR A 386 -17.49 -15.13 -4.62
N PRO A 387 -18.74 -15.60 -4.51
CA PRO A 387 -19.38 -16.35 -5.60
C PRO A 387 -19.69 -15.49 -6.82
N LEU A 388 -19.58 -16.10 -8.01
CA LEU A 388 -19.96 -15.51 -9.29
C LEU A 388 -21.15 -16.24 -9.90
N GLU A 389 -22.36 -15.77 -9.58
CA GLU A 389 -23.60 -16.36 -10.11
C GLU A 389 -23.73 -16.23 -11.64
N LYS A 390 -23.08 -15.22 -12.23
CA LYS A 390 -23.14 -14.94 -13.66
C LYS A 390 -22.56 -16.05 -14.54
N ASP A 391 -21.56 -16.78 -14.02
CA ASP A 391 -20.85 -17.81 -14.80
C ASP A 391 -21.53 -19.19 -14.64
N ILE A 392 -21.89 -19.55 -13.41
CA ILE A 392 -22.55 -20.81 -13.08
C ILE A 392 -23.71 -20.53 -12.12
N LEU A 393 -24.94 -20.78 -12.57
CA LEU A 393 -26.14 -20.66 -11.75
C LEU A 393 -26.12 -21.66 -10.58
N GLY A 394 -26.50 -21.20 -9.39
CA GLY A 394 -26.45 -21.95 -8.14
C GLY A 394 -25.15 -21.79 -7.34
N SER A 395 -24.16 -21.05 -7.86
CA SER A 395 -22.87 -20.85 -7.19
C SER A 395 -23.01 -20.13 -5.85
N THR A 396 -23.87 -19.11 -5.77
CA THR A 396 -24.11 -18.35 -4.54
C THR A 396 -24.71 -19.23 -3.45
N ARG A 397 -25.63 -20.12 -3.81
CA ARG A 397 -26.26 -21.05 -2.86
C ARG A 397 -25.23 -22.04 -2.32
N MET A 398 -24.44 -22.65 -3.19
CA MET A 398 -23.40 -23.61 -2.78
C MET A 398 -22.33 -22.95 -1.92
N TYR A 399 -21.85 -21.78 -2.34
CA TYR A 399 -20.88 -20.98 -1.60
C TYR A 399 -21.40 -20.61 -0.20
N ARG A 400 -22.65 -20.14 -0.10
CA ARG A 400 -23.25 -19.73 1.17
C ARG A 400 -23.39 -20.91 2.13
N THR A 401 -23.86 -22.06 1.64
CA THR A 401 -23.94 -23.28 2.45
C THR A 401 -22.56 -23.71 2.94
N LEU A 402 -21.55 -23.69 2.06
CA LEU A 402 -20.17 -24.03 2.43
C LEU A 402 -19.62 -23.08 3.49
N TYR A 403 -19.84 -21.79 3.31
CA TYR A 403 -19.44 -20.73 4.24
C TYR A 403 -20.08 -20.91 5.63
N GLU A 404 -21.40 -21.08 5.70
CA GLU A 404 -22.13 -21.27 6.96
C GLU A 404 -21.66 -22.55 7.69
N VAL A 405 -21.45 -23.66 6.96
CA VAL A 405 -20.96 -24.91 7.54
C VAL A 405 -19.52 -24.78 8.06
N CYS A 406 -18.63 -24.14 7.30
CA CYS A 406 -17.25 -23.91 7.72
C CYS A 406 -17.16 -23.00 8.95
N MET A 407 -18.02 -21.97 9.02
CA MET A 407 -18.10 -21.07 10.17
C MET A 407 -18.59 -21.82 11.42
N ASN A 408 -19.68 -22.58 11.31
CA ASN A 408 -20.25 -23.36 12.41
C ASN A 408 -19.28 -24.43 12.94
N GLN A 409 -18.55 -25.10 12.04
CA GLN A 409 -17.59 -26.13 12.42
C GLN A 409 -16.20 -25.59 12.76
N ARG A 410 -15.96 -24.27 12.64
CA ARG A 410 -14.65 -23.63 12.79
C ARG A 410 -13.55 -24.32 11.97
N LYS A 411 -13.84 -24.61 10.70
CA LYS A 411 -12.94 -25.28 9.76
C LYS A 411 -12.58 -24.35 8.59
N MET A 412 -11.33 -24.44 8.17
CA MET A 412 -10.83 -23.90 6.91
C MET A 412 -10.81 -24.95 5.82
N ILE A 413 -10.82 -24.50 4.57
CA ILE A 413 -10.79 -25.36 3.40
C ILE A 413 -9.40 -25.30 2.79
N ILE A 414 -8.76 -26.46 2.60
CA ILE A 414 -7.46 -26.55 1.95
C ILE A 414 -7.69 -26.81 0.47
N CYS A 415 -7.12 -25.96 -0.38
CA CYS A 415 -7.28 -26.02 -1.82
C CYS A 415 -5.94 -25.94 -2.54
N ARG A 416 -5.86 -26.56 -3.72
CA ARG A 416 -4.87 -26.23 -4.73
C ARG A 416 -5.40 -25.05 -5.55
N TYR A 417 -4.63 -23.98 -5.64
CA TYR A 417 -5.00 -22.75 -6.34
C TYR A 417 -4.05 -22.49 -7.51
N THR A 418 -4.62 -22.35 -8.70
CA THR A 418 -3.89 -21.99 -9.91
C THR A 418 -4.59 -20.81 -10.58
N GLN A 419 -3.97 -19.63 -10.48
CA GLN A 419 -4.59 -18.37 -10.90
C GLN A 419 -4.73 -18.24 -12.42
N LYS A 420 -3.73 -18.70 -13.18
CA LYS A 420 -3.66 -18.65 -14.65
C LYS A 420 -2.85 -19.81 -15.20
N THR A 421 -2.94 -20.06 -16.52
CA THR A 421 -2.47 -21.30 -17.17
C THR A 421 -0.98 -21.54 -17.00
N ASN A 422 -0.17 -20.48 -17.03
CA ASN A 422 1.30 -20.56 -16.97
C ASN A 422 1.86 -20.27 -15.57
N VAL A 423 1.05 -20.41 -14.52
CA VAL A 423 1.46 -20.20 -13.13
C VAL A 423 1.45 -21.51 -12.36
N PRO A 424 2.51 -21.82 -11.59
CA PRO A 424 2.55 -23.02 -10.78
C PRO A 424 1.44 -23.03 -9.72
N PRO A 425 0.87 -24.20 -9.38
CA PRO A 425 -0.14 -24.32 -8.35
C PRO A 425 0.41 -23.92 -6.97
N LYS A 426 -0.37 -23.13 -6.24
CA LYS A 426 -0.08 -22.76 -4.84
C LYS A 426 -1.03 -23.50 -3.91
N LEU A 427 -0.55 -23.85 -2.72
CA LEU A 427 -1.39 -24.41 -1.66
C LEU A 427 -2.02 -23.24 -0.88
N VAL A 428 -3.34 -23.24 -0.73
CA VAL A 428 -4.06 -22.15 -0.06
C VAL A 428 -5.06 -22.68 0.95
N ALA A 429 -5.33 -21.87 1.97
CA ALA A 429 -6.40 -22.08 2.94
C ALA A 429 -7.49 -21.03 2.74
N LEU A 430 -8.75 -21.47 2.63
CA LEU A 430 -9.92 -20.60 2.71
C LEU A 430 -10.41 -20.54 4.15
N VAL A 431 -10.25 -19.38 4.76
CA VAL A 431 -10.66 -19.10 6.13
C VAL A 431 -11.99 -18.34 6.12
N PRO A 432 -13.07 -18.89 6.70
CA PRO A 432 -14.35 -18.18 6.78
C PRO A 432 -14.24 -16.98 7.73
N GLN A 433 -14.83 -15.86 7.33
CA GLN A 433 -14.92 -14.63 8.12
C GLN A 433 -16.37 -14.13 8.17
N ALA A 434 -16.86 -13.85 9.39
CA ALA A 434 -18.16 -13.23 9.63
C ALA A 434 -18.18 -11.71 9.42
N SER A 435 -19.34 -11.21 8.99
CA SER A 435 -19.63 -9.77 8.94
C SER A 435 -19.81 -9.19 10.34
N VAL A 436 -19.57 -7.89 10.49
CA VAL A 436 -19.64 -7.20 11.79
C VAL A 436 -21.06 -7.13 12.37
N ALA A 437 -22.10 -7.33 11.56
CA ALA A 437 -23.49 -7.36 12.04
C ALA A 437 -23.81 -8.55 12.97
N GLU A 438 -22.96 -9.59 13.00
CA GLU A 438 -23.15 -10.81 13.81
C GLU A 438 -22.22 -10.89 15.03
N ASP A 439 -21.11 -10.15 15.04
CA ASP A 439 -20.19 -10.05 16.18
C ASP A 439 -20.56 -8.81 17.00
N ASN A 440 -21.20 -9.00 18.17
CA ASN A 440 -21.53 -7.97 19.17
C ASN A 440 -20.30 -7.27 19.82
N SER A 441 -19.19 -7.12 19.09
CA SER A 441 -18.00 -6.38 19.53
C SER A 441 -18.19 -4.88 19.27
N LYS A 442 -18.00 -4.07 20.31
CA LYS A 442 -18.08 -2.58 20.35
C LYS A 442 -17.09 -1.83 19.43
N ASP A 443 -16.51 -2.49 18.43
CA ASP A 443 -15.52 -1.92 17.51
C ASP A 443 -16.20 -1.51 16.19
N GLU A 444 -17.11 -0.52 16.27
CA GLU A 444 -17.84 0.07 15.12
C GLU A 444 -16.90 0.47 13.96
N PHE A 445 -15.66 0.87 14.27
CA PHE A 445 -14.69 1.36 13.29
C PHE A 445 -13.99 0.26 12.45
N ASN A 446 -13.96 -1.00 12.92
CA ASN A 446 -13.32 -2.10 12.17
C ASN A 446 -14.28 -2.78 11.18
N SER A 447 -15.50 -2.23 11.03
CA SER A 447 -16.59 -2.78 10.22
C SER A 447 -16.42 -2.58 8.72
N LYS A 448 -15.74 -1.50 8.29
CA LYS A 448 -15.61 -1.13 6.87
C LYS A 448 -14.86 -2.17 6.03
N PHE A 449 -13.96 -2.95 6.63
CA PHE A 449 -13.08 -3.90 5.92
C PHE A 449 -13.40 -5.38 6.16
N ARG A 450 -14.44 -5.67 6.97
CA ARG A 450 -14.81 -7.04 7.34
C ARG A 450 -16.01 -7.50 6.52
N TYR A 451 -15.73 -8.09 5.36
CA TYR A 451 -16.73 -8.68 4.48
C TYR A 451 -17.02 -10.14 4.87
N PRO A 452 -18.30 -10.59 4.77
CA PRO A 452 -18.64 -11.99 4.96
C PRO A 452 -18.16 -12.82 3.76
N GLY A 453 -17.39 -13.88 4.03
CA GLY A 453 -16.90 -14.77 2.99
C GLY A 453 -15.64 -15.52 3.38
N PHE A 454 -14.80 -15.84 2.40
CA PHE A 454 -13.55 -16.57 2.62
C PHE A 454 -12.32 -15.73 2.31
N HIS A 455 -11.40 -15.62 3.27
CA HIS A 455 -10.04 -15.18 3.01
C HIS A 455 -9.23 -16.32 2.42
N LEU A 456 -8.62 -16.08 1.26
CA LEU A 456 -7.65 -16.97 0.62
C LEU A 456 -6.26 -16.63 1.16
N ILE A 457 -5.74 -17.52 2.00
CA ILE A 457 -4.44 -17.39 2.65
C ILE A 457 -3.46 -18.35 1.97
N TYR A 458 -2.34 -17.82 1.51
CA TYR A 458 -1.25 -18.60 0.91
C TYR A 458 -0.52 -19.37 2.00
N LEU A 459 -0.35 -20.67 1.80
CA LEU A 459 0.39 -21.54 2.71
C LEU A 459 1.81 -21.76 2.20
N PRO A 460 2.83 -21.72 3.08
CA PRO A 460 4.21 -21.91 2.70
C PRO A 460 4.46 -23.37 2.33
N PHE A 461 5.20 -23.58 1.24
CA PHE A 461 5.86 -24.84 0.98
C PHE A 461 7.06 -25.02 1.93
N THR A 462 7.71 -26.19 1.85
CA THR A 462 8.90 -26.47 2.66
C THR A 462 10.03 -25.50 2.33
N GLU A 463 10.16 -25.10 1.06
CA GLU A 463 11.19 -24.19 0.56
C GLU A 463 11.06 -22.77 1.12
N ASP A 464 9.84 -22.34 1.44
CA ASP A 464 9.56 -21.02 2.04
C ASP A 464 9.95 -20.96 3.52
N LYS A 465 10.10 -22.12 4.18
CA LYS A 465 10.40 -22.19 5.62
C LYS A 465 11.91 -22.16 5.83
N ARG A 466 12.37 -21.16 6.57
CA ARG A 466 13.77 -21.03 6.97
C ARG A 466 13.96 -21.66 8.36
N ASP A 467 14.88 -22.61 8.43
CA ASP A 467 15.27 -23.25 9.70
C ASP A 467 16.37 -22.42 10.37
N PHE A 468 16.07 -21.99 11.61
CA PHE A 468 16.97 -21.21 12.45
C PHE A 468 17.34 -21.95 13.74
N SER A 469 17.02 -23.24 13.87
CA SER A 469 17.21 -24.01 15.10
C SER A 469 18.66 -23.96 15.62
N GLU A 470 19.67 -24.06 14.77
CA GLU A 470 21.09 -23.98 15.16
C GLU A 470 21.50 -22.60 15.69
N GLN A 471 20.86 -21.53 15.22
CA GLN A 471 21.17 -20.15 15.58
C GLN A 471 20.40 -19.69 16.81
N MET A 472 19.30 -20.38 17.11
CA MET A 472 18.43 -20.12 18.26
C MET A 472 18.75 -21.02 19.47
N THR A 473 19.86 -21.76 19.48
CA THR A 473 20.39 -22.41 20.69
C THR A 473 21.34 -21.48 21.43
N HIS A 474 21.15 -21.30 22.74
CA HIS A 474 22.12 -20.57 23.55
C HIS A 474 23.42 -21.38 23.62
N PRO A 475 24.62 -20.75 23.62
CA PRO A 475 25.90 -21.47 23.71
C PRO A 475 25.99 -22.44 24.90
N ASP A 476 25.31 -22.08 26.00
CA ASP A 476 25.26 -22.85 27.25
C ASP A 476 23.96 -23.68 27.43
N GLY A 477 23.15 -23.87 26.37
CA GLY A 477 21.92 -24.68 26.41
C GLY A 477 20.63 -23.87 26.26
N ASP A 478 19.82 -23.80 27.31
CA ASP A 478 18.54 -23.09 27.30
C ASP A 478 18.71 -21.57 27.45
N TRP A 479 17.85 -20.80 26.77
CA TRP A 479 17.82 -19.34 26.95
C TRP A 479 17.35 -18.99 28.37
N PRO A 480 17.95 -17.97 29.02
CA PRO A 480 17.51 -17.52 30.33
C PRO A 480 16.05 -17.04 30.28
N ALA A 481 15.20 -17.65 31.10
CA ALA A 481 13.83 -17.21 31.27
C ALA A 481 13.76 -15.97 32.16
N ALA A 482 12.91 -15.00 31.79
CA ALA A 482 12.69 -13.81 32.60
C ALA A 482 12.03 -14.16 33.95
N SER A 483 12.40 -13.42 35.01
CA SER A 483 11.79 -13.58 36.32
C SER A 483 10.33 -13.08 36.32
N LYS A 484 9.52 -13.55 37.29
CA LYS A 484 8.12 -13.09 37.42
C LYS A 484 8.04 -11.57 37.62
N GLU A 485 8.98 -11.01 38.36
CA GLU A 485 9.06 -9.56 38.61
C GLU A 485 9.35 -8.78 37.32
N GLN A 486 10.31 -9.25 36.51
CA GLN A 486 10.63 -8.66 35.21
C GLN A 486 9.42 -8.68 34.26
N ILE A 487 8.66 -9.79 34.25
CA ILE A 487 7.45 -9.93 33.44
C ILE A 487 6.37 -8.95 33.89
N GLU A 488 6.14 -8.77 35.20
CA GLU A 488 5.13 -7.84 35.72
C GLU A 488 5.48 -6.38 35.42
N VAL A 489 6.75 -5.99 35.55
CA VAL A 489 7.21 -4.65 35.17
C VAL A 489 7.04 -4.42 33.66
N ALA A 490 7.40 -5.41 32.84
CA ALA A 490 7.18 -5.34 31.38
C ALA A 490 5.69 -5.21 31.01
N LYS A 491 4.79 -5.93 31.70
CA LYS A 491 3.34 -5.82 31.49
C LYS A 491 2.82 -4.41 31.78
N LYS A 492 3.29 -3.75 32.85
CA LYS A 492 2.91 -2.37 33.16
C LYS A 492 3.33 -1.41 32.04
N LEU A 493 4.56 -1.58 31.54
CA LEU A 493 5.11 -0.80 30.42
C LEU A 493 4.28 -0.99 29.15
N VAL A 494 4.02 -2.25 28.75
CA VAL A 494 3.20 -2.57 27.57
C VAL A 494 1.80 -1.98 27.72
N LYS A 495 1.14 -2.13 28.88
CA LYS A 495 -0.20 -1.57 29.12
C LYS A 495 -0.25 -0.05 28.95
N LYS A 496 0.81 0.67 29.29
CA LYS A 496 0.89 2.13 29.09
C LYS A 496 1.08 2.52 27.62
N LEU A 497 1.76 1.68 26.85
CA LEU A 497 1.99 1.85 25.41
C LEU A 497 0.84 1.33 24.53
N THR A 498 0.03 0.41 25.03
CA THR A 498 -1.11 -0.16 24.29
C THR A 498 -2.09 0.95 23.91
N SER A 499 -2.36 1.05 22.61
CA SER A 499 -3.35 1.94 22.01
C SER A 499 -4.16 1.14 21.01
N GLY A 500 -5.39 1.58 20.72
CA GLY A 500 -6.19 1.01 19.65
C GLY A 500 -5.44 1.10 18.32
N TYR A 501 -5.25 -0.06 17.67
CA TYR A 501 -4.71 -0.16 16.33
C TYR A 501 -5.87 -0.26 15.34
N PHE A 502 -5.80 0.55 14.29
CA PHE A 502 -6.68 0.44 13.14
C PHE A 502 -5.86 0.71 11.87
N PRO A 503 -6.10 -0.01 10.76
CA PRO A 503 -5.29 0.13 9.54
C PRO A 503 -5.24 1.56 8.99
N GLU A 504 -6.33 2.33 9.10
CA GLU A 504 -6.39 3.71 8.59
C GLU A 504 -5.66 4.76 9.44
N LYS A 505 -5.12 4.37 10.60
CA LYS A 505 -4.47 5.31 11.53
C LYS A 505 -3.18 5.87 10.97
N PHE A 506 -2.52 5.10 10.12
CA PHE A 506 -1.17 5.38 9.64
C PHE A 506 -1.20 5.55 8.13
N TYR A 507 -0.58 6.63 7.67
CA TYR A 507 -0.35 6.88 6.25
C TYR A 507 1.11 6.62 5.89
N ASN A 508 1.35 6.29 4.63
CA ASN A 508 2.71 6.15 4.12
C ASN A 508 3.34 7.55 3.96
N PRO A 509 4.28 7.97 4.84
CA PRO A 509 4.84 9.32 4.82
C PRO A 509 5.60 9.61 3.52
N VAL A 510 6.17 8.59 2.88
CA VAL A 510 6.91 8.73 1.61
C VAL A 510 5.96 9.12 0.48
N LEU A 511 4.81 8.44 0.37
CA LEU A 511 3.79 8.75 -0.63
C LEU A 511 3.16 10.12 -0.37
N GLN A 512 2.81 10.42 0.87
CA GLN A 512 2.21 11.70 1.22
C GLN A 512 3.15 12.87 0.91
N LYS A 513 4.45 12.73 1.25
CA LYS A 513 5.46 13.71 0.87
C LYS A 513 5.60 13.85 -0.65
N HIS A 514 5.59 12.73 -1.38
CA HIS A 514 5.66 12.73 -2.84
C HIS A 514 4.48 13.52 -3.45
N TYR A 515 3.25 13.25 -3.01
CA TYR A 515 2.06 13.96 -3.50
C TYR A 515 2.09 15.45 -3.16
N LYS A 516 2.49 15.83 -1.95
CA LYS A 516 2.62 17.25 -1.55
C LYS A 516 3.70 18.00 -2.34
N VAL A 517 4.81 17.33 -2.70
CA VAL A 517 5.83 17.91 -3.58
C VAL A 517 5.29 18.13 -5.00
N ILE A 518 4.55 17.16 -5.55
CA ILE A 518 3.92 17.31 -6.88
C ILE A 518 2.87 18.43 -6.85
N GLU A 519 2.03 18.48 -5.82
CA GLU A 519 1.04 19.56 -5.63
C GLU A 519 1.73 20.93 -5.62
N ALA A 520 2.79 21.09 -4.81
CA ALA A 520 3.52 22.36 -4.73
C ALA A 520 4.18 22.76 -6.06
N LEU A 521 4.80 21.81 -6.76
CA LEU A 521 5.42 22.06 -8.07
C LEU A 521 4.38 22.43 -9.14
N ALA A 522 3.23 21.76 -9.16
CA ALA A 522 2.17 22.02 -10.14
C ALA A 522 1.47 23.36 -9.88
N LEU A 523 1.34 23.75 -8.61
CA LEU A 523 0.69 25.00 -8.20
C LEU A 523 1.66 26.19 -8.11
N ASP A 524 2.93 26.03 -8.48
CA ASP A 524 3.99 27.03 -8.36
C ASP A 524 4.10 27.62 -6.94
N CYS A 525 4.03 26.76 -5.92
CA CYS A 525 4.19 27.15 -4.53
C CYS A 525 5.66 27.06 -4.10
N ASP A 526 6.18 28.12 -3.48
CA ASP A 526 7.57 28.20 -3.02
C ASP A 526 7.84 27.31 -1.79
N GLU A 527 6.80 27.03 -1.00
CA GLU A 527 6.88 26.24 0.24
C GLU A 527 6.13 24.92 0.08
N ILE A 528 6.79 23.83 0.49
CA ILE A 528 6.20 22.49 0.52
C ILE A 528 5.67 22.26 1.93
N ALA A 529 4.39 21.94 2.05
CA ALA A 529 3.77 21.60 3.33
C ALA A 529 4.50 20.41 4.00
N GLU A 530 4.83 20.57 5.28
CA GLU A 530 5.46 19.49 6.05
C GLU A 530 4.43 18.37 6.32
N VAL A 531 4.78 17.14 5.93
CA VAL A 531 3.98 15.96 6.22
C VAL A 531 4.41 15.38 7.55
N GLN A 532 3.48 15.31 8.51
CA GLN A 532 3.73 14.68 9.80
C GLN A 532 3.90 13.17 9.64
N ASP A 533 5.04 12.65 10.13
CA ASP A 533 5.32 11.22 10.12
C ASP A 533 4.66 10.50 11.32
N GLN A 534 3.59 9.77 11.03
CA GLN A 534 2.79 9.05 12.02
C GLN A 534 3.39 7.70 12.42
N ILE A 535 4.37 7.17 11.69
CA ILE A 535 5.02 5.89 12.01
C ILE A 535 6.22 6.05 12.95
N GLN A 536 6.54 7.29 13.34
CA GLN A 536 7.57 7.56 14.33
C GLN A 536 7.22 6.92 15.69
N PRO A 537 8.19 6.26 16.35
CA PRO A 537 7.95 5.57 17.60
C PRO A 537 7.65 6.55 18.74
N TYR A 538 7.05 6.04 19.82
CA TYR A 538 6.59 6.85 20.95
C TYR A 538 7.70 7.73 21.56
N PHE A 539 8.96 7.30 21.52
CA PHE A 539 10.09 8.03 22.11
C PHE A 539 10.54 9.24 21.29
N ALA A 540 10.13 9.37 20.02
CA ALA A 540 10.39 10.55 19.20
C ALA A 540 9.58 11.77 19.69
N TYR A 541 8.47 11.54 20.38
CA TYR A 541 7.58 12.58 20.88
C TYR A 541 7.72 12.75 22.40
N ASN A 542 8.10 13.95 22.83
CA ASN A 542 8.32 14.26 24.25
C ASN A 542 7.10 13.94 25.13
N ASN A 543 5.88 14.17 24.61
CA ASN A 543 4.64 13.93 25.36
C ASN A 543 4.40 12.44 25.61
N PHE A 544 4.64 11.59 24.61
CA PHE A 544 4.50 10.14 24.75
C PHE A 544 5.62 9.53 25.59
N ARG A 545 6.84 10.06 25.49
CA ARG A 545 7.96 9.66 26.35
C ARG A 545 7.65 9.91 27.83
N LYS A 546 7.19 11.11 28.20
CA LYS A 546 6.85 11.48 29.59
C LYS A 546 5.77 10.59 30.20
N ARG A 547 4.83 10.08 29.39
CA ARG A 547 3.75 9.19 29.85
C ARG A 547 4.25 7.85 30.40
N VAL A 548 5.43 7.41 29.94
CA VAL A 548 5.95 6.05 30.16
C VAL A 548 7.28 6.05 30.92
N GLU A 549 7.81 7.23 31.24
CA GLU A 549 9.14 7.41 31.83
C GLU A 549 9.32 6.65 33.14
N LYS A 550 8.33 6.69 34.05
CA LYS A 550 8.38 5.97 35.32
C LYS A 550 8.46 4.46 35.13
N GLU A 551 7.57 3.90 34.32
CA GLU A 551 7.53 2.46 34.03
C GLU A 551 8.77 2.00 33.24
N LEU A 552 9.34 2.87 32.42
CA LEU A 552 10.57 2.59 31.68
C LEU A 552 11.78 2.53 32.61
N ASP A 553 11.87 3.43 33.59
CA ASP A 553 12.97 3.45 34.56
C ASP A 553 12.87 2.26 35.53
N GLU A 554 11.65 1.88 35.94
CA GLU A 554 11.38 0.63 36.67
C GLU A 554 11.81 -0.61 35.85
N PHE A 555 11.55 -0.61 34.54
CA PHE A 555 11.94 -1.72 33.66
C PHE A 555 13.47 -1.81 33.51
N ARG A 556 14.15 -0.67 33.37
CA ARG A 556 15.62 -0.61 33.27
C ARG A 556 16.31 -1.10 34.52
N SER A 557 15.85 -0.68 35.70
CA SER A 557 16.44 -1.09 36.98
C SER A 557 16.27 -2.60 37.24
N CYS A 558 15.23 -3.21 36.69
CA CYS A 558 14.95 -4.65 36.83
C CYS A 558 15.78 -5.55 35.85
N LEU A 559 16.30 -4.98 34.76
CA LEU A 559 17.06 -5.70 33.73
C LEU A 559 18.58 -5.54 33.85
N LEU A 560 19.04 -4.40 34.36
CA LEU A 560 20.47 -4.10 34.42
C LEU A 560 21.07 -4.69 35.70
N SER A 561 21.89 -5.72 35.56
CA SER A 561 23.05 -5.84 36.45
C SER A 561 24.00 -4.68 36.11
N GLU A 562 24.67 -4.11 37.11
CA GLU A 562 25.55 -2.92 37.00
C GLU A 562 26.70 -3.05 35.96
N SER A 563 26.84 -4.19 35.27
CA SER A 563 27.86 -4.47 34.26
C SER A 563 27.44 -4.28 32.80
N CYS A 564 26.17 -3.97 32.50
CA CYS A 564 25.74 -3.73 31.12
C CYS A 564 26.11 -2.29 30.68
N ASN A 565 27.34 -2.12 30.22
CA ASN A 565 27.85 -0.89 29.61
C ASN A 565 27.06 -0.54 28.35
N SER A 566 25.98 0.22 28.49
CA SER A 566 25.11 0.67 27.39
C SER A 566 25.63 1.92 26.65
N GLU A 567 26.91 2.27 26.82
CA GLU A 567 27.55 3.37 26.09
C GLU A 567 28.89 2.96 25.44
N GLN A 568 28.89 1.98 24.55
CA GLN A 568 29.85 2.02 23.43
C GLN A 568 29.31 2.98 22.39
N LYS A 569 29.66 4.26 22.54
CA LYS A 569 29.54 5.28 21.50
C LYS A 569 30.11 4.69 20.21
N CYS A 570 29.23 4.52 19.21
CA CYS A 570 29.64 4.35 17.82
C CYS A 570 30.43 5.60 17.43
N SER A 571 31.76 5.53 17.55
CA SER A 571 32.65 6.64 17.27
C SER A 571 32.59 6.97 15.79
N LYS A 572 31.94 8.10 15.49
CA LYS A 572 32.04 8.79 14.22
C LYS A 572 33.47 9.30 14.06
N GLU A 573 34.34 8.51 13.46
CA GLU A 573 35.53 9.02 12.75
C GLU A 573 35.48 8.56 11.30
N ALA A 574 34.70 9.28 10.49
CA ALA A 574 34.86 9.25 9.05
C ALA A 574 36.08 10.10 8.67
N LYS A 575 37.27 9.50 8.66
CA LYS A 575 38.43 10.06 7.97
C LYS A 575 38.25 9.85 6.46
N LYS A 576 38.15 10.96 5.74
CA LYS A 576 38.36 11.03 4.29
C LYS A 576 39.79 10.60 3.97
N THR A 577 39.96 9.75 2.96
CA THR A 577 41.02 9.88 1.95
C THR A 577 40.69 9.04 0.72
N ASP A 578 41.16 9.57 -0.40
CA ASP A 578 40.90 9.27 -1.79
C ASP A 578 41.32 7.88 -2.30
N HIS A 579 40.68 7.51 -3.42
CA HIS A 579 41.13 6.71 -4.56
C HIS A 579 42.22 5.63 -4.36
N ILE A 580 41.89 4.37 -4.72
CA ILE A 580 42.48 3.61 -5.86
C ILE A 580 41.86 2.19 -5.95
N THR A 581 41.84 1.71 -7.18
CA THR A 581 41.38 0.48 -7.85
C THR A 581 41.38 -0.88 -7.12
N GLY A 582 40.39 -1.69 -7.52
CA GLY A 582 40.37 -3.16 -7.72
C GLY A 582 41.32 -4.08 -6.94
N ASN A 583 40.75 -5.04 -6.20
CA ASN A 583 40.94 -6.47 -6.42
C ASN A 583 40.20 -7.34 -5.38
N THR A 584 39.60 -8.43 -5.87
CA THR A 584 39.33 -9.73 -5.22
C THR A 584 39.32 -9.79 -3.68
N TRP A 585 38.13 -9.96 -3.10
CA TRP A 585 37.99 -10.46 -1.73
C TRP A 585 38.02 -11.98 -1.72
N ASN A 586 39.23 -12.53 -1.79
CA ASN A 586 39.52 -13.88 -1.34
C ASN A 586 40.06 -13.75 0.09
N THR A 587 39.19 -13.79 1.09
CA THR A 587 39.60 -13.83 2.50
C THR A 587 39.15 -15.14 3.11
N LYS A 588 40.06 -16.12 3.06
CA LYS A 588 40.01 -17.34 3.88
C LYS A 588 39.72 -16.95 5.34
N ARG A 589 38.53 -17.28 5.83
CA ARG A 589 38.21 -17.26 7.26
C ARG A 589 39.18 -18.20 7.98
N LYS A 590 40.06 -17.62 8.80
CA LYS A 590 40.88 -18.34 9.77
C LYS A 590 39.95 -18.75 10.92
N LYS A 591 39.37 -19.95 10.87
CA LYS A 591 38.62 -20.55 11.98
C LYS A 591 39.61 -20.82 13.12
N SER A 592 39.53 -20.08 14.21
CA SER A 592 40.12 -20.49 15.50
C SER A 592 39.18 -21.52 16.12
N LEU A 593 39.53 -22.80 16.01
CA LEU A 593 38.84 -23.90 16.68
C LEU A 593 39.22 -23.89 18.17
N ASP A 594 38.28 -23.50 19.03
CA ASP A 594 38.38 -23.69 20.47
C ASP A 594 37.71 -25.02 20.86
N GLU A 595 38.18 -26.13 20.25
CA GLU A 595 37.68 -27.48 20.52
C GLU A 595 38.57 -28.22 21.52
N SER A 596 38.00 -29.02 22.42
CA SER A 596 38.71 -29.75 23.50
C SER A 596 39.80 -30.68 22.95
N LEU A 597 40.93 -30.83 23.66
CA LEU A 597 42.08 -31.64 23.19
C LEU A 597 41.72 -33.12 22.96
N LEU A 598 40.82 -33.66 23.78
CA LEU A 598 40.28 -35.02 23.65
C LEU A 598 39.57 -35.26 22.30
N TYR A 599 38.76 -34.29 21.84
CA TYR A 599 38.01 -34.37 20.57
C TYR A 599 38.96 -34.33 19.35
N LEU A 600 40.03 -33.55 19.46
CA LEU A 600 41.04 -33.45 18.41
C LEU A 600 41.88 -34.74 18.31
N ALA A 601 42.13 -35.40 19.44
CA ALA A 601 42.86 -36.67 19.50
C ALA A 601 42.02 -37.85 18.97
N SER A 602 40.73 -37.94 19.34
CA SER A 602 39.85 -39.04 18.91
C SER A 602 39.51 -39.02 17.42
N ASN A 603 39.53 -37.84 16.78
CA ASN A 603 39.20 -37.66 15.36
C ASN A 603 40.44 -37.50 14.45
N HIS A 604 41.67 -37.74 14.94
CA HIS A 604 42.93 -37.57 14.20
C HIS A 604 43.12 -36.16 13.59
N LEU A 605 42.60 -35.11 14.23
CA LEU A 605 42.67 -33.72 13.74
C LEU A 605 43.88 -32.94 14.26
N LEU A 606 44.71 -33.55 15.13
CA LEU A 606 45.92 -32.95 15.72
C LEU A 606 46.96 -32.54 14.66
N GLU A 607 46.99 -33.20 13.50
CA GLU A 607 47.92 -32.88 12.40
C GLU A 607 47.66 -31.49 11.78
N LYS A 608 46.46 -30.94 11.92
CA LYS A 608 46.10 -29.62 11.35
C LYS A 608 46.53 -28.44 12.23
N MET A 609 46.93 -28.68 13.48
CA MET A 609 47.34 -27.64 14.42
C MET A 609 48.81 -27.24 14.27
N THR A 610 49.16 -26.01 14.66
CA THR A 610 50.57 -25.59 14.74
C THR A 610 51.21 -26.12 16.03
N VAL A 611 52.55 -26.30 16.01
CA VAL A 611 53.31 -26.78 17.18
C VAL A 611 53.08 -25.92 18.43
N THR A 612 52.94 -24.61 18.24
CA THR A 612 52.64 -23.65 19.31
C THR A 612 51.28 -23.88 19.96
N GLN A 613 50.25 -24.22 19.17
CA GLN A 613 48.92 -24.51 19.69
C GLN A 613 48.85 -25.86 20.40
N LEU A 614 49.54 -26.88 19.85
CA LEU A 614 49.63 -28.21 20.46
C LEU A 614 50.34 -28.17 21.82
N LYS A 615 51.46 -27.44 21.93
CA LYS A 615 52.16 -27.26 23.21
C LYS A 615 51.29 -26.55 24.25
N LYS A 616 50.52 -25.53 23.85
CA LYS A 616 49.64 -24.79 24.76
C LYS A 616 48.53 -25.69 25.33
N LYS A 617 47.81 -26.41 24.46
CA LYS A 617 46.74 -27.31 24.90
C LYS A 617 47.23 -28.53 25.69
N ALA A 618 48.41 -29.04 25.36
CA ALA A 618 49.00 -30.12 26.13
C ALA A 618 49.42 -29.71 27.55
N ILE A 619 49.84 -28.45 27.75
CA ILE A 619 50.12 -27.90 29.09
C ILE A 619 48.82 -27.72 29.88
N GLU A 620 47.75 -27.25 29.22
CA GLU A 620 46.42 -27.10 29.83
C GLU A 620 45.86 -28.45 30.35
N GLU A 621 46.15 -29.55 29.66
CA GLU A 621 45.72 -30.92 30.01
C GLU A 621 46.80 -31.73 30.75
N LEU A 622 47.87 -31.09 31.24
CA LEU A 622 48.96 -31.70 32.03
C LEU A 622 49.72 -32.85 31.33
N VAL A 623 49.78 -32.86 30.00
CA VAL A 623 50.53 -33.85 29.21
C VAL A 623 52.02 -33.48 29.16
N TYR A 624 52.89 -34.40 29.60
CA TYR A 624 54.34 -34.18 29.58
C TYR A 624 54.91 -34.19 28.14
N ILE A 625 55.54 -33.08 27.75
CA ILE A 625 56.21 -32.92 26.44
C ILE A 625 57.67 -32.53 26.63
N LYS A 626 58.59 -33.14 25.87
CA LYS A 626 60.02 -32.77 25.86
C LYS A 626 60.22 -31.35 25.27
N PRO A 627 61.13 -30.52 25.81
CA PRO A 627 61.28 -29.11 25.40
C PRO A 627 61.52 -28.91 23.89
N TYR A 628 62.27 -29.82 23.27
CA TYR A 628 62.66 -29.80 21.85
C TYR A 628 61.92 -30.84 20.98
N ALA A 629 60.75 -31.30 21.41
CA ALA A 629 59.96 -32.30 20.68
C ALA A 629 59.53 -31.79 19.29
N LYS A 630 59.64 -32.64 18.26
CA LYS A 630 59.07 -32.38 16.94
C LYS A 630 57.55 -32.51 16.99
N LYS A 631 56.85 -31.98 15.99
CA LYS A 631 55.37 -32.01 15.93
C LYS A 631 54.81 -33.44 16.06
N ALA A 632 55.43 -34.41 15.41
CA ALA A 632 55.03 -35.82 15.49
C ALA A 632 55.17 -36.37 16.92
N ASP A 633 56.27 -36.06 17.61
CA ASP A 633 56.51 -36.51 18.99
C ASP A 633 55.49 -35.94 19.99
N ILE A 634 55.00 -34.72 19.72
CA ILE A 634 53.96 -34.06 20.52
C ILE A 634 52.60 -34.73 20.31
N ILE A 635 52.27 -35.03 19.05
CA ILE A 635 51.01 -35.73 18.71
C ILE A 635 51.01 -37.13 19.33
N ASP A 636 52.11 -37.88 19.22
CA ASP A 636 52.25 -39.21 19.81
C ASP A 636 52.14 -39.19 21.35
N ALA A 637 52.71 -38.18 22.02
CA ALA A 637 52.57 -38.00 23.46
C ALA A 637 51.11 -37.73 23.89
N ILE A 638 50.37 -36.94 23.12
CA ILE A 638 48.95 -36.63 23.37
C ILE A 638 48.08 -37.87 23.12
N GLU A 639 48.29 -38.58 22.01
CA GLU A 639 47.56 -39.83 21.73
C GLU A 639 47.84 -40.92 22.77
N LYS A 640 49.09 -41.03 23.23
CA LYS A 640 49.47 -41.99 24.28
C LYS A 640 48.82 -41.68 25.63
N HIS A 641 48.73 -40.40 26.00
CA HIS A 641 48.06 -39.97 27.24
C HIS A 641 46.60 -40.44 27.27
N TYR A 642 45.85 -40.21 26.19
CA TYR A 642 44.44 -40.57 26.09
C TYR A 642 44.17 -42.04 25.71
N ARG A 643 45.19 -42.82 25.32
CA ARG A 643 45.10 -44.30 25.23
C ARG A 643 45.39 -45.00 26.56
N SER A 644 46.03 -44.30 27.50
CA SER A 644 46.39 -44.85 28.83
C SER A 644 45.40 -44.49 29.95
N THR A 645 44.43 -43.64 29.64
CA THR A 645 43.24 -43.33 30.46
C THR A 645 42.06 -44.09 29.90
#